data_AF-A0A3N5F9G4-F1
#
_entry.id   AF-A0A3N5F9G4-F1
#
_cell.length_a   1.000
_cell.length_b   1.000
_cell.length_c   1.000
_cell.angle_alpha   90.00
_cell.angle_beta   90.00
_cell.angle_gamma   90.00
#
_symmetry.space_group_name_H-M   'P 1'
#
loop_
_entity.id
_entity.type
_entity.pdbx_description
1 polymer ?
#
loop_
_entity_poly.entity_id
_entity_poly.type
_entity_poly.pdbx_seq_one_letter_code
_entity_poly.pdbx_strand_id
1 'polypeptide(L)'
;SAEPLWALYVGGGFDETLAKDLLAHPNEDVRMWAIRLQGDTKKIGSAFRDALVALAKTEPSPYVRAQMACTAKRLPAADAFPIVRELLQRADDANDLQIPLLLWWAIEDKALSDRDLVLGLLDTPESWKAPITRKTIVERMARRYAVEGDYAACAKLIADAPGKDFQDLLVVGLDKAFEGRRLETMPAPLAAPVAALLKAEPAGATLLSVAIRLGSADAYADALRILGRKNLKESDATTLIPLLGQIGSADCLPVLLSFLQSGSTAVKGAALAALQPFQDPAVAPAVIKALPGLGGAHRARALSLLTARAPSSLLLVQAVAAGALKPSDIPVAELQRMAAFENAELHALLLKHWGKVGAPTPGEKLAQLHSIRNIMGKNPGGGDRARGKAIFTKSCAVCHTLWGEGNKIGPDITTADRKNLDVLAMNIIEPSAVIRMEYGATQVLTTDGQVLVGLVVEQSEGALTLLDANNNKTVVPKSRIQISKASALSLMPEKLMDPLTDQEILDFFAYLQGDTPLAAAPAPKADVLPGTAPLDKQGDLSAEMVAGIDRFLLREIEGSVEKRAAFWKRDTSTKDAYEKSVAPNRERLKRILGIVDERAKDAVPEFPIPANQAGFGFALATSDAFQVRSLRWPVLRGIEGEGLLLIPKEASGPFTIVFPDADQTPEMMAGITPGIPEEQQIARRLAEAGCFVLVPTVIDRADTWSASQIGRTTNQPHREFVYRPAFGMGRTIIGYEIQKALAFIDFVHRPERTTPIGVFGIGEGGLLALYAGAVDPRIDVTWVGGYFESRQKAWEE
;
A
#
# COMPACT_ATOMS: atom_id res chain seq x y z
N SER A 1 -9.48 18.50 -11.97
CA SER A 1 -9.05 17.22 -12.56
C SER A 1 -7.58 17.34 -12.96
N ALA A 2 -6.76 16.35 -12.61
CA ALA A 2 -5.35 16.25 -13.02
C ALA A 2 -5.17 15.53 -14.36
N GLU A 3 -6.24 14.98 -14.94
CA GLU A 3 -6.21 14.23 -16.19
C GLU A 3 -5.66 15.05 -17.38
N PRO A 4 -5.94 16.37 -17.51
CA PRO A 4 -5.33 17.17 -18.58
C PRO A 4 -3.80 17.28 -18.47
N LEU A 5 -3.27 17.34 -17.24
CA LEU A 5 -1.81 17.39 -17.03
C LEU A 5 -1.16 16.06 -17.40
N TRP A 6 -1.80 14.95 -17.02
CA TRP A 6 -1.34 13.64 -17.44
C TRP A 6 -1.42 13.47 -18.96
N ALA A 7 -2.49 13.97 -19.61
CA ALA A 7 -2.64 13.97 -21.06
C ALA A 7 -1.51 14.76 -21.76
N LEU A 8 -1.17 15.94 -21.25
CA LEU A 8 -0.01 16.71 -21.72
C LEU A 8 1.29 15.94 -21.53
N TYR A 9 1.44 15.25 -20.39
CA TYR A 9 2.63 14.46 -20.10
C TYR A 9 2.76 13.20 -20.94
N VAL A 10 1.69 12.47 -21.27
CA VAL A 10 1.82 11.34 -22.20
C VAL A 10 1.96 11.81 -23.64
N GLY A 11 1.35 12.93 -23.99
CA GLY A 11 1.36 13.50 -25.34
C GLY A 11 2.60 14.31 -25.73
N GLY A 12 3.68 14.28 -24.95
CA GLY A 12 4.90 15.04 -25.29
C GLY A 12 4.86 16.54 -24.94
N GLY A 13 3.73 17.07 -24.46
CA GLY A 13 3.50 18.51 -24.25
C GLY A 13 3.80 19.05 -22.86
N PHE A 14 4.15 18.19 -21.90
CA PHE A 14 4.59 18.60 -20.56
C PHE A 14 6.12 18.73 -20.53
N ASP A 15 6.62 19.97 -20.49
CA ASP A 15 8.04 20.26 -20.31
C ASP A 15 8.33 20.91 -18.94
N GLU A 16 9.62 21.10 -18.65
CA GLU A 16 10.04 21.66 -17.36
C GLU A 16 9.64 23.14 -17.18
N THR A 17 9.48 23.88 -18.28
CA THR A 17 9.02 25.28 -18.25
C THR A 17 7.58 25.32 -17.76
N LEU A 18 6.71 24.51 -18.36
CA LEU A 18 5.33 24.37 -17.93
C LEU A 18 5.25 23.84 -16.49
N ALA A 19 6.05 22.83 -16.15
CA ALA A 19 6.09 22.29 -14.78
C ALA A 19 6.38 23.39 -13.76
N LYS A 20 7.35 24.27 -14.06
CA LYS A 20 7.71 25.41 -13.21
C LYS A 20 6.56 26.41 -13.08
N ASP A 21 5.92 26.78 -14.18
CA ASP A 21 4.81 27.75 -14.16
C ASP A 21 3.63 27.22 -13.34
N LEU A 22 3.36 25.92 -13.42
CA LEU A 22 2.31 25.26 -12.66
C LEU A 22 2.56 25.21 -11.14
N LEU A 23 3.78 25.44 -10.67
CA LEU A 23 4.06 25.56 -9.23
C LEU A 23 3.37 26.78 -8.60
N ALA A 24 2.97 27.78 -9.38
CA ALA A 24 2.23 28.95 -8.91
C ALA A 24 0.70 28.78 -9.01
N HIS A 25 0.21 27.64 -9.50
CA HIS A 25 -1.21 27.43 -9.73
C HIS A 25 -1.99 27.41 -8.41
N PRO A 26 -3.20 28.01 -8.31
CA PRO A 26 -3.95 28.08 -7.05
C PRO A 26 -4.42 26.72 -6.53
N ASN A 27 -4.72 25.77 -7.41
CA ASN A 27 -5.13 24.41 -7.06
C ASN A 27 -3.91 23.54 -6.67
N GLU A 28 -3.96 22.94 -5.48
CA GLU A 28 -2.90 22.08 -4.93
C GLU A 28 -2.64 20.81 -5.74
N ASP A 29 -3.67 20.22 -6.36
CA ASP A 29 -3.52 19.02 -7.20
C ASP A 29 -2.65 19.33 -8.41
N VAL A 30 -2.83 20.52 -9.01
CA VAL A 30 -2.04 20.94 -10.17
C VAL A 30 -0.57 21.09 -9.80
N ARG A 31 -0.28 21.73 -8.65
CA ARG A 31 1.08 21.85 -8.12
C ARG A 31 1.67 20.47 -7.82
N MET A 32 0.93 19.63 -7.10
CA MET A 32 1.33 18.26 -6.73
C MET A 32 1.68 17.43 -7.96
N TRP A 33 0.81 17.41 -8.97
CA TRP A 33 1.02 16.66 -10.20
C TRP A 33 2.18 17.23 -11.03
N ALA A 34 2.36 18.54 -11.09
CA ALA A 34 3.52 19.12 -11.78
C ALA A 34 4.84 18.65 -11.15
N ILE A 35 4.92 18.64 -9.81
CA ILE A 35 6.08 18.16 -9.03
C ILE A 35 6.29 16.66 -9.22
N ARG A 36 5.19 15.90 -9.28
CA ARG A 36 5.23 14.45 -9.49
C ARG A 36 5.77 14.09 -10.87
N LEU A 37 5.18 14.67 -11.92
CA LEU A 37 5.49 14.36 -13.31
C LEU A 37 6.93 14.77 -13.65
N GLN A 38 7.34 15.97 -13.22
CA GLN A 38 8.73 16.41 -13.39
C GLN A 38 9.69 15.58 -12.53
N GLY A 39 9.30 15.17 -11.32
CA GLY A 39 10.12 14.29 -10.48
C GLY A 39 10.29 12.87 -11.01
N ASP A 40 9.34 12.36 -11.81
CA ASP A 40 9.40 11.01 -12.40
C ASP A 40 10.47 10.88 -13.50
N THR A 41 10.96 12.01 -14.05
CA THR A 41 12.12 12.03 -14.96
C THR A 41 13.46 11.79 -14.24
N LYS A 42 13.47 11.88 -12.90
CA LYS A 42 14.66 11.80 -12.02
C LYS A 42 15.73 12.87 -12.26
N LYS A 43 15.45 13.89 -13.08
CA LYS A 43 16.37 14.98 -13.38
C LYS A 43 15.59 16.28 -13.47
N ILE A 44 16.11 17.34 -12.86
CA ILE A 44 15.51 18.67 -12.94
C ILE A 44 16.57 19.72 -13.26
N GLY A 45 16.20 20.74 -14.00
CA GLY A 45 16.99 21.94 -14.23
C GLY A 45 16.99 22.86 -13.01
N SER A 46 17.99 23.73 -12.94
CA SER A 46 18.15 24.68 -11.83
C SER A 46 16.94 25.59 -11.65
N ALA A 47 16.33 26.06 -12.74
CA ALA A 47 15.17 26.96 -12.68
C ALA A 47 13.95 26.32 -11.99
N PHE A 48 13.69 25.02 -12.23
CA PHE A 48 12.60 24.30 -11.57
C PHE A 48 12.95 23.96 -10.13
N ARG A 49 14.18 23.51 -9.86
CA ARG A 49 14.68 23.27 -8.51
C ARG A 49 14.57 24.51 -7.64
N ASP A 50 15.03 25.67 -8.12
CA ASP A 50 15.05 26.90 -7.34
C ASP A 50 13.60 27.38 -7.06
N ALA A 51 12.68 27.15 -7.99
CA ALA A 51 11.25 27.40 -7.78
C ALA A 51 10.63 26.43 -6.74
N LEU A 52 11.01 25.15 -6.77
CA LEU A 52 10.61 24.17 -5.75
C LEU A 52 11.12 24.54 -4.36
N VAL A 53 12.38 24.99 -4.25
CA VAL A 53 12.97 25.47 -3.00
C VAL A 53 12.22 26.68 -2.48
N ALA A 54 11.87 27.64 -3.35
CA ALA A 54 11.06 28.79 -2.97
C ALA A 54 9.66 28.38 -2.49
N LEU A 55 9.02 27.44 -3.19
CA LEU A 55 7.69 26.94 -2.84
C LEU A 55 7.70 26.14 -1.53
N ALA A 56 8.72 25.32 -1.27
CA ALA A 56 8.85 24.52 -0.05
C ALA A 56 8.80 25.38 1.24
N LYS A 57 9.23 26.64 1.16
CA LYS A 57 9.17 27.61 2.28
C LYS A 57 7.74 27.98 2.65
N THR A 58 6.87 28.15 1.67
CA THR A 58 5.58 28.83 1.83
C THR A 58 4.36 27.95 1.50
N GLU A 59 4.55 26.78 0.91
CA GLU A 59 3.47 25.90 0.48
C GLU A 59 2.51 25.53 1.63
N PRO A 60 1.22 25.91 1.56
CA PRO A 60 0.26 25.63 2.62
C PRO A 60 -0.20 24.17 2.65
N SER A 61 -0.21 23.46 1.52
CA SER A 61 -0.75 22.11 1.42
C SER A 61 0.23 21.03 1.94
N PRO A 62 -0.15 20.22 2.94
CA PRO A 62 0.66 19.07 3.36
C PRO A 62 0.79 18.02 2.25
N TYR A 63 -0.19 17.89 1.35
CA TYR A 63 -0.12 16.95 0.22
C TYR A 63 0.97 17.34 -0.78
N VAL A 64 1.08 18.64 -1.09
CA VAL A 64 2.13 19.14 -1.98
C VAL A 64 3.52 18.99 -1.32
N ARG A 65 3.66 19.30 -0.03
CA ARG A 65 4.91 19.10 0.72
C ARG A 65 5.31 17.63 0.80
N ALA A 66 4.36 16.72 1.02
CA ALA A 66 4.59 15.28 0.99
C ALA A 66 5.07 14.80 -0.39
N GLN A 67 4.47 15.32 -1.48
CA GLN A 67 4.93 15.02 -2.84
C GLN A 67 6.32 15.58 -3.13
N MET A 68 6.67 16.77 -2.62
CA MET A 68 8.05 17.29 -2.71
C MET A 68 9.05 16.36 -2.00
N ALA A 69 8.74 15.86 -0.80
CA ALA A 69 9.59 14.90 -0.10
C ALA A 69 9.75 13.59 -0.90
N CYS A 70 8.66 13.08 -1.49
CA CYS A 70 8.70 11.93 -2.40
C CYS A 70 9.57 12.19 -3.64
N THR A 71 9.46 13.38 -4.23
CA THR A 71 10.26 13.78 -5.39
C THR A 71 11.73 13.92 -5.03
N ALA A 72 12.08 14.53 -3.89
CA ALA A 72 13.46 14.64 -3.41
C ALA A 72 14.16 13.28 -3.28
N LYS A 73 13.42 12.24 -2.88
CA LYS A 73 13.94 10.86 -2.82
C LYS A 73 14.34 10.30 -4.20
N ARG A 74 13.78 10.81 -5.31
CA ARG A 74 14.08 10.34 -6.68
C ARG A 74 15.19 11.12 -7.37
N LEU A 75 15.49 12.32 -6.87
CA LEU A 75 16.48 13.22 -7.45
C LEU A 75 17.88 12.92 -6.92
N PRO A 76 18.94 13.28 -7.66
CA PRO A 76 20.31 13.31 -7.14
C PRO A 76 20.42 14.20 -5.90
N ALA A 77 21.38 13.92 -5.02
CA ALA A 77 21.55 14.65 -3.75
C ALA A 77 21.68 16.17 -3.91
N ALA A 78 22.42 16.60 -4.95
CA ALA A 78 22.63 18.02 -5.27
C ALA A 78 21.32 18.80 -5.53
N ASP A 79 20.31 18.15 -6.12
CA ASP A 79 19.02 18.78 -6.41
C ASP A 79 17.99 18.52 -5.30
N ALA A 80 18.09 17.37 -4.61
CA ALA A 80 17.19 16.98 -3.54
C ALA A 80 17.37 17.81 -2.26
N PHE A 81 18.61 18.01 -1.80
CA PHE A 81 18.86 18.60 -0.48
C PHE A 81 18.54 20.07 -0.33
N PRO A 82 18.64 20.94 -1.36
CA PRO A 82 18.06 22.26 -1.30
C PRO A 82 16.57 22.24 -0.93
N ILE A 83 15.80 21.28 -1.46
CA ILE A 83 14.37 21.13 -1.17
C ILE A 83 14.17 20.56 0.25
N VAL A 84 14.89 19.49 0.60
CA VAL A 84 14.80 18.84 1.92
C VAL A 84 15.13 19.82 3.04
N ARG A 85 16.15 20.68 2.87
CA ARG A 85 16.53 21.69 3.86
C ARG A 85 15.37 22.61 4.21
N GLU A 86 14.63 23.10 3.23
CA GLU A 86 13.48 23.98 3.46
C GLU A 86 12.32 23.24 4.12
N LEU A 87 12.03 22.01 3.69
CA LEU A 87 10.97 21.20 4.29
C LEU A 87 11.27 20.82 5.74
N LEU A 88 12.54 20.58 6.11
CA LEU A 88 12.93 20.29 7.50
C LEU A 88 12.64 21.45 8.47
N GLN A 89 12.60 22.70 7.96
CA GLN A 89 12.28 23.89 8.77
C GLN A 89 10.78 24.05 9.05
N ARG A 90 9.90 23.27 8.40
CA ARG A 90 8.44 23.37 8.53
C ARG A 90 7.96 22.81 9.87
N ALA A 91 7.74 23.69 10.84
CA ALA A 91 7.24 23.30 12.16
C ALA A 91 5.86 22.61 12.10
N ASP A 92 5.00 23.02 11.15
CA ASP A 92 3.66 22.47 10.94
C ASP A 92 3.68 20.95 10.71
N ASP A 93 4.75 20.44 10.09
CA ASP A 93 4.88 19.02 9.71
C ASP A 93 5.56 18.18 10.80
N ALA A 94 6.03 18.79 11.90
CA ALA A 94 6.79 18.08 12.94
C ALA A 94 5.96 17.01 13.67
N ASN A 95 4.63 17.16 13.67
CA ASN A 95 3.70 16.19 14.26
C ASN A 95 2.90 15.42 13.20
N ASP A 96 3.17 15.66 11.91
CA ASP A 96 2.62 14.84 10.83
C ASP A 96 3.18 13.41 10.91
N LEU A 97 2.34 12.42 10.64
CA LEU A 97 2.71 11.00 10.76
C LEU A 97 3.60 10.51 9.61
N GLN A 98 3.61 11.21 8.46
CA GLN A 98 4.21 10.76 7.21
C GLN A 98 5.35 11.65 6.73
N ILE A 99 5.18 12.97 6.69
CA ILE A 99 6.15 13.91 6.10
C ILE A 99 7.55 13.77 6.73
N PRO A 100 7.72 13.74 8.08
CA PRO A 100 9.03 13.49 8.69
C PRO A 100 9.69 12.18 8.23
N LEU A 101 8.90 11.12 8.00
CA LEU A 101 9.40 9.84 7.53
C LEU A 101 9.74 9.85 6.03
N LEU A 102 8.98 10.57 5.21
CA LEU A 102 9.30 10.78 3.79
C LEU A 102 10.59 11.59 3.62
N LEU A 103 10.80 12.61 4.47
CA LEU A 103 12.05 13.37 4.50
C LEU A 103 13.22 12.50 4.95
N TRP A 104 13.04 11.68 6.01
CA TRP A 104 14.03 10.68 6.39
C TRP A 104 14.34 9.73 5.24
N TRP A 105 13.33 9.23 4.53
CA TRP A 105 13.52 8.33 3.39
C TRP A 105 14.34 8.96 2.25
N ALA A 106 14.11 10.25 1.96
CA ALA A 106 14.90 10.99 0.99
C ALA A 106 16.38 11.16 1.40
N ILE A 107 16.63 11.32 2.71
CA ILE A 107 17.97 11.47 3.30
C ILE A 107 18.69 10.11 3.36
N GLU A 108 18.02 9.08 3.87
CA GLU A 108 18.55 7.73 4.08
C GLU A 108 19.03 7.09 2.77
N ASP A 109 18.26 7.29 1.69
CA ASP A 109 18.59 6.85 0.34
C ASP A 109 19.97 7.35 -0.16
N LYS A 110 20.46 8.45 0.40
CA LYS A 110 21.71 9.13 0.03
C LYS A 110 22.75 9.10 1.15
N ALA A 111 22.44 8.50 2.29
CA ALA A 111 23.31 8.48 3.48
C ALA A 111 24.69 7.90 3.20
N LEU A 112 24.77 6.88 2.33
CA LEU A 112 26.02 6.22 2.00
C LEU A 112 26.70 6.76 0.73
N SER A 113 25.93 7.01 -0.33
CA SER A 113 26.47 7.48 -1.61
C SER A 113 26.95 8.93 -1.55
N ASP A 114 26.30 9.76 -0.73
CA ASP A 114 26.49 11.22 -0.67
C ASP A 114 26.70 11.68 0.78
N ARG A 115 27.46 10.90 1.55
CA ARG A 115 27.66 11.07 3.00
C ARG A 115 27.93 12.52 3.42
N ASP A 116 28.88 13.19 2.76
CA ASP A 116 29.29 14.54 3.14
C ASP A 116 28.16 15.56 2.91
N LEU A 117 27.36 15.39 1.86
CA LEU A 117 26.18 16.23 1.61
C LEU A 117 25.07 15.99 2.64
N VAL A 118 24.91 14.74 3.09
CA VAL A 118 23.94 14.37 4.14
C VAL A 118 24.36 14.94 5.49
N LEU A 119 25.63 14.80 5.87
CA LEU A 119 26.16 15.44 7.08
C LEU A 119 26.03 16.97 6.99
N GLY A 120 26.18 17.54 5.78
CA GLY A 120 25.96 18.95 5.51
C GLY A 120 24.52 19.45 5.66
N LEU A 121 23.55 18.59 5.96
CA LEU A 121 22.23 19.02 6.44
C LEU A 121 22.28 19.57 7.87
N LEU A 122 23.37 19.31 8.60
CA LEU A 122 23.56 19.66 10.01
C LEU A 122 24.77 20.60 10.23
N ASP A 123 25.19 21.37 9.23
CA ASP A 123 26.36 22.25 9.32
C ASP A 123 26.15 23.48 10.22
N THR A 124 24.91 23.85 10.52
CA THR A 124 24.59 25.04 11.35
C THR A 124 23.74 24.68 12.56
N PRO A 125 23.91 25.34 13.72
CA PRO A 125 23.10 25.11 14.91
C PRO A 125 21.59 25.24 14.67
N GLU A 126 21.17 26.11 13.75
CA GLU A 126 19.78 26.30 13.34
C GLU A 126 19.22 25.04 12.66
N SER A 127 20.03 24.37 11.84
CA SER A 127 19.63 23.15 11.14
C SER A 127 19.34 22.01 12.12
N TRP A 128 20.14 21.88 13.19
CA TRP A 128 19.88 20.93 14.28
C TRP A 128 18.58 21.25 15.02
N LYS A 129 18.30 22.54 15.27
CA LYS A 129 17.13 23.00 16.03
C LYS A 129 15.81 22.91 15.26
N ALA A 130 15.85 22.70 13.95
CA ALA A 130 14.65 22.55 13.13
C ALA A 130 13.75 21.43 13.71
N PRO A 131 12.43 21.65 13.87
CA PRO A 131 11.57 20.74 14.64
C PRO A 131 11.58 19.29 14.14
N ILE A 132 11.53 19.09 12.82
CA ILE A 132 11.58 17.75 12.20
C ILE A 132 12.96 17.13 12.41
N THR A 133 14.03 17.92 12.24
CA THR A 133 15.41 17.48 12.41
C THR A 133 15.66 16.96 13.83
N ARG A 134 15.34 17.79 14.84
CA ARG A 134 15.50 17.43 16.25
C ARG A 134 14.69 16.20 16.63
N LYS A 135 13.43 16.12 16.19
CA LYS A 135 12.50 15.06 16.60
C LYS A 135 12.77 13.73 15.88
N THR A 136 13.20 13.77 14.62
CA THR A 136 13.20 12.59 13.74
C THR A 136 14.57 12.30 13.12
N ILE A 137 15.28 13.31 12.63
CA ILE A 137 16.45 13.09 11.76
C ILE A 137 17.71 12.77 12.55
N VAL A 138 18.01 13.52 13.63
CA VAL A 138 19.27 13.39 14.39
C VAL A 138 19.50 11.96 14.90
N GLU A 139 18.50 11.40 15.58
CA GLU A 139 18.55 10.03 16.11
C GLU A 139 18.77 9.00 14.98
N ARG A 140 18.01 9.14 13.89
CA ARG A 140 18.05 8.21 12.76
C ARG A 140 19.35 8.27 11.99
N MET A 141 19.98 9.45 11.86
CA MET A 141 21.31 9.58 11.25
C MET A 141 22.36 8.81 12.05
N ALA A 142 22.41 8.99 13.37
CA ALA A 142 23.32 8.22 14.23
C ALA A 142 23.06 6.72 14.11
N ARG A 143 21.77 6.32 14.15
CA ARG A 143 21.38 4.92 13.99
C ARG A 143 21.86 4.34 12.65
N ARG A 144 21.61 5.05 11.54
CA ARG A 144 21.92 4.60 10.17
C ARG A 144 23.43 4.40 9.98
N TYR A 145 24.24 5.39 10.36
CA TYR A 145 25.69 5.30 10.20
C TYR A 145 26.32 4.24 11.11
N ALA A 146 25.81 4.07 12.33
CA ALA A 146 26.32 3.04 13.24
C ALA A 146 26.02 1.62 12.75
N VAL A 147 24.83 1.38 12.19
CA VAL A 147 24.46 0.09 11.58
C VAL A 147 25.38 -0.24 10.41
N GLU A 148 25.66 0.74 9.54
CA GLU A 148 26.53 0.58 8.37
C GLU A 148 28.04 0.55 8.72
N GLY A 149 28.39 0.68 10.00
CA GLY A 149 29.77 0.68 10.47
C GLY A 149 30.56 1.95 10.16
N ASP A 150 29.90 3.04 9.71
CA ASP A 150 30.52 4.34 9.51
C ASP A 150 30.64 5.10 10.84
N TYR A 151 31.55 4.61 11.67
CA TYR A 151 31.82 5.18 12.99
C TYR A 151 32.47 6.56 12.91
N ALA A 152 33.10 6.91 11.79
CA ALA A 152 33.66 8.24 11.56
C ALA A 152 32.55 9.29 11.41
N ALA A 153 31.47 8.98 10.66
CA ALA A 153 30.29 9.84 10.58
C ALA A 153 29.61 9.99 11.95
N CYS A 154 29.49 8.91 12.73
CA CYS A 154 28.94 8.97 14.08
C CYS A 154 29.78 9.89 15.00
N ALA A 155 31.10 9.76 14.95
CA ALA A 155 32.02 10.61 15.71
C ALA A 155 31.89 12.09 15.32
N LYS A 156 31.80 12.38 14.02
CA LYS A 156 31.57 13.74 13.50
C LYS A 156 30.25 14.32 14.00
N LEU A 157 29.14 13.56 13.95
CA LEU A 157 27.85 14.01 14.47
C LEU A 157 27.92 14.36 15.96
N ILE A 158 28.60 13.55 16.78
CA ILE A 158 28.77 13.83 18.22
C ILE A 158 29.57 15.12 18.45
N ALA A 159 30.61 15.35 17.63
CA ALA A 159 31.45 16.53 17.71
C ALA A 159 30.73 17.82 17.28
N ASP A 160 29.91 17.72 16.23
CA ASP A 160 29.19 18.87 15.66
C ASP A 160 27.88 19.22 16.41
N ALA A 161 27.41 18.32 17.28
CA ALA A 161 26.16 18.51 18.04
C ALA A 161 26.21 19.81 18.89
N PRO A 162 25.26 20.75 18.72
CA PRO A 162 25.30 22.07 19.35
C PRO A 162 24.77 22.05 20.80
N GLY A 163 25.21 21.08 21.59
CA GLY A 163 24.88 20.94 23.01
C GLY A 163 24.44 19.54 23.41
N LYS A 164 24.31 19.36 24.73
CA LYS A 164 24.02 18.06 25.36
C LYS A 164 22.72 17.42 24.88
N ASP A 165 21.65 18.20 24.71
CA ASP A 165 20.35 17.67 24.23
C ASP A 165 20.47 16.92 22.90
N PHE A 166 21.32 17.39 21.98
CA PHE A 166 21.55 16.74 20.69
C PHE A 166 22.49 15.55 20.80
N GLN A 167 23.51 15.64 21.66
CA GLN A 167 24.36 14.49 21.98
C GLN A 167 23.53 13.35 22.57
N ASP A 168 22.57 13.64 23.45
CA ASP A 168 21.69 12.63 24.05
C ASP A 168 20.79 11.98 22.97
N LEU A 169 20.30 12.73 21.98
CA LEU A 169 19.57 12.16 20.83
C LEU A 169 20.44 11.23 19.97
N LEU A 170 21.70 11.62 19.72
CA LEU A 170 22.67 10.78 19.01
C LEU A 170 22.97 9.50 19.80
N VAL A 171 23.14 9.61 21.12
CA VAL A 171 23.34 8.47 22.03
C VAL A 171 22.15 7.52 21.99
N VAL A 172 20.91 8.02 21.95
CA VAL A 172 19.72 7.17 21.75
C VAL A 172 19.77 6.44 20.40
N GLY A 173 20.19 7.12 19.32
CA GLY A 173 20.33 6.51 18.00
C GLY A 173 21.39 5.41 17.96
N LEU A 174 22.53 5.64 18.63
CA LEU A 174 23.57 4.64 18.80
C LEU A 174 23.09 3.44 19.63
N ASP A 175 22.37 3.66 20.72
CA ASP A 175 21.84 2.57 21.56
C ASP A 175 20.89 1.66 20.76
N LYS A 176 20.01 2.27 19.95
CA LYS A 176 19.13 1.55 19.02
C LYS A 176 19.90 0.80 17.92
N ALA A 177 20.98 1.37 17.39
CA ALA A 177 21.79 0.71 16.36
C ALA A 177 22.43 -0.59 16.86
N PHE A 178 22.85 -0.60 18.12
CA PHE A 178 23.48 -1.75 18.75
C PHE A 178 22.53 -2.54 19.65
N GLU A 179 21.21 -2.33 19.54
CA GLU A 179 20.27 -3.08 20.34
C GLU A 179 20.40 -4.59 20.03
N GLY A 180 20.55 -5.39 21.09
CA GLY A 180 20.86 -6.83 21.02
C GLY A 180 22.23 -7.19 20.42
N ARG A 181 23.12 -6.24 20.13
CA ARG A 181 24.49 -6.48 19.66
C ARG A 181 25.51 -5.86 20.62
N ARG A 182 26.61 -6.57 20.84
CA ARG A 182 27.79 -6.03 21.53
C ARG A 182 29.02 -6.25 20.66
N LEU A 183 29.82 -5.20 20.48
CA LEU A 183 31.12 -5.27 19.85
C LEU A 183 32.16 -5.77 20.85
N GLU A 184 33.16 -6.50 20.36
CA GLU A 184 34.27 -6.97 21.19
C GLU A 184 35.14 -5.80 21.67
N THR A 185 35.37 -4.82 20.79
CA THR A 185 36.24 -3.67 21.04
C THR A 185 35.62 -2.38 20.55
N MET A 186 35.81 -1.30 21.32
CA MET A 186 35.39 0.06 20.97
C MET A 186 35.99 0.49 19.63
N PRO A 187 35.18 0.86 18.63
CA PRO A 187 35.70 1.39 17.38
C PRO A 187 36.54 2.65 17.60
N ALA A 188 37.72 2.71 16.96
CA ALA A 188 38.68 3.80 17.17
C ALA A 188 38.09 5.21 16.99
N PRO A 189 37.24 5.49 15.97
CA PRO A 189 36.63 6.82 15.82
C PRO A 189 35.72 7.23 16.98
N LEU A 190 35.08 6.27 17.67
CA LEU A 190 34.13 6.54 18.76
C LEU A 190 34.78 6.55 20.13
N ALA A 191 36.01 6.03 20.28
CA ALA A 191 36.68 5.92 21.56
C ALA A 191 36.82 7.26 22.29
N ALA A 192 37.37 8.28 21.63
CA ALA A 192 37.56 9.60 22.23
C ALA A 192 36.23 10.36 22.46
N PRO A 193 35.30 10.44 21.49
CA PRO A 193 33.99 11.07 21.71
C PRO A 193 33.19 10.44 22.86
N VAL A 194 33.10 9.11 22.91
CA VAL A 194 32.35 8.42 23.97
C VAL A 194 33.03 8.60 25.33
N ALA A 195 34.37 8.54 25.39
CA ALA A 195 35.10 8.80 26.62
C ALA A 195 34.91 10.25 27.12
N ALA A 196 34.81 11.23 26.22
CA ALA A 196 34.53 12.62 26.57
C ALA A 196 33.11 12.77 27.15
N LEU A 197 32.11 12.12 26.53
CA LEU A 197 30.74 12.09 27.03
C LEU A 197 30.64 11.42 28.40
N LEU A 198 31.37 10.30 28.63
CA LEU A 198 31.36 9.58 29.90
C LEU A 198 32.00 10.38 31.06
N LYS A 199 32.93 11.29 30.75
CA LYS A 199 33.57 12.18 31.73
C LYS A 199 32.71 13.39 32.09
N ALA A 200 31.79 13.79 31.22
CA ALA A 200 30.91 14.93 31.44
C ALA A 200 29.72 14.48 32.32
N GLU A 201 29.66 14.96 33.57
CA GLU A 201 28.63 14.62 34.58
C GLU A 201 28.55 13.12 34.94
N PRO A 202 27.72 12.68 35.91
CA PRO A 202 27.47 11.25 36.11
C PRO A 202 26.83 10.69 34.83
N ALA A 203 27.56 9.82 34.12
CA ALA A 203 27.09 9.21 32.88
C ALA A 203 25.66 8.66 33.05
N GLY A 204 24.73 9.18 32.23
CA GLY A 204 23.37 8.67 32.18
C GLY A 204 23.35 7.20 31.76
N ALA A 205 22.38 6.43 32.23
CA ALA A 205 22.30 4.99 31.98
C ALA A 205 22.31 4.62 30.49
N THR A 206 21.74 5.46 29.62
CA THR A 206 21.77 5.25 28.15
C THR A 206 23.17 5.36 27.57
N LEU A 207 23.98 6.33 28.03
CA LEU A 207 25.36 6.47 27.55
C LEU A 207 26.22 5.29 28.02
N LEU A 208 26.01 4.81 29.25
CA LEU A 208 26.63 3.57 29.72
C LEU A 208 26.20 2.37 28.86
N SER A 209 24.92 2.29 28.50
CA SER A 209 24.42 1.25 27.58
C SER A 209 25.16 1.26 26.25
N VAL A 210 25.28 2.42 25.61
CA VAL A 210 26.05 2.58 24.37
C VAL A 210 27.50 2.17 24.55
N ALA A 211 28.17 2.65 25.60
CA ALA A 211 29.57 2.34 25.84
C ALA A 211 29.80 0.83 26.04
N ILE A 212 28.91 0.14 26.77
CA ILE A 212 28.98 -1.31 26.98
C ILE A 212 28.75 -2.06 25.67
N ARG A 213 27.75 -1.65 24.87
CA ARG A 213 27.46 -2.22 23.55
C ARG A 213 28.62 -2.03 22.57
N LEU A 214 29.35 -0.93 22.69
CA LEU A 214 30.56 -0.69 21.92
C LEU A 214 31.78 -1.44 22.46
N GLY A 215 31.68 -2.19 23.56
CA GLY A 215 32.77 -3.03 24.08
C GLY A 215 33.57 -2.44 25.24
N SER A 216 33.10 -1.37 25.89
CA SER A 216 33.76 -0.81 27.08
C SER A 216 33.59 -1.71 28.32
N ALA A 217 34.70 -2.29 28.79
CA ALA A 217 34.73 -3.08 30.03
C ALA A 217 34.55 -2.20 31.28
N ASP A 218 35.11 -0.99 31.28
CA ASP A 218 34.99 -0.04 32.38
C ASP A 218 33.53 0.39 32.58
N ALA A 219 32.82 0.69 31.49
CA ALA A 219 31.40 1.04 31.54
C ALA A 219 30.54 -0.12 32.08
N TYR A 220 30.92 -1.37 31.77
CA TYR A 220 30.24 -2.55 32.30
C TYR A 220 30.43 -2.69 33.81
N ALA A 221 31.66 -2.52 34.30
CA ALA A 221 31.95 -2.51 35.73
C ALA A 221 31.23 -1.36 36.45
N ASP A 222 31.14 -0.19 35.83
CA ASP A 222 30.40 0.96 36.34
C ASP A 222 28.90 0.69 36.45
N ALA A 223 28.30 0.03 35.45
CA ALA A 223 26.89 -0.35 35.46
C ALA A 223 26.57 -1.32 36.62
N LEU A 224 27.41 -2.34 36.85
CA LEU A 224 27.25 -3.25 37.99
C LEU A 224 27.37 -2.50 39.33
N ARG A 225 28.31 -1.56 39.43
CA ARG A 225 28.49 -0.73 40.63
C ARG A 225 27.28 0.17 40.89
N ILE A 226 26.68 0.74 39.85
CA ILE A 226 25.47 1.58 39.93
C ILE A 226 24.30 0.75 40.44
N LEU A 227 24.07 -0.44 39.85
CA LEU A 227 23.00 -1.34 40.26
C LEU A 227 23.16 -1.86 41.70
N GLY A 228 24.39 -1.97 42.20
CA GLY A 228 24.68 -2.34 43.59
C GLY A 228 24.47 -1.22 44.62
N ARG A 229 24.11 0.00 44.23
CA ARG A 229 23.93 1.13 45.17
C ARG A 229 22.61 1.01 45.94
N LYS A 230 22.62 1.44 47.21
CA LYS A 230 21.40 1.50 48.05
C LYS A 230 20.34 2.45 47.52
N ASN A 231 20.75 3.58 46.93
CA ASN A 231 19.85 4.61 46.38
C ASN A 231 19.88 4.59 44.84
N LEU A 232 19.46 3.47 44.25
CA LEU A 232 19.36 3.30 42.80
C LEU A 232 18.13 4.06 42.27
N LYS A 233 18.31 4.90 41.25
CA LYS A 233 17.19 5.53 40.54
C LYS A 233 16.47 4.47 39.69
N GLU A 234 15.15 4.50 39.70
CA GLU A 234 14.33 3.57 38.92
C GLU A 234 14.66 3.62 37.42
N SER A 235 14.86 4.82 36.86
CA SER A 235 15.24 5.02 35.45
C SER A 235 16.56 4.33 35.07
N ASP A 236 17.54 4.36 35.97
CA ASP A 236 18.85 3.74 35.75
C ASP A 236 18.71 2.22 35.79
N ALA A 237 17.93 1.70 36.75
CA ALA A 237 17.63 0.29 36.87
C ALA A 237 16.92 -0.25 35.62
N THR A 238 15.86 0.43 35.16
CA THR A 238 15.08 0.01 33.99
C THR A 238 15.84 0.10 32.67
N THR A 239 16.96 0.82 32.64
CA THR A 239 17.86 0.92 31.47
C THR A 239 18.95 -0.15 31.52
N LEU A 240 19.63 -0.30 32.66
CA LEU A 240 20.80 -1.17 32.79
C LEU A 240 20.44 -2.66 32.98
N ILE A 241 19.33 -2.97 33.67
CA ILE A 241 18.93 -4.36 33.90
C ILE A 241 18.64 -5.11 32.58
N PRO A 242 17.83 -4.57 31.63
CA PRO A 242 17.61 -5.23 30.36
C PRO A 242 18.90 -5.42 29.55
N LEU A 243 19.81 -4.44 29.59
CA LEU A 243 21.11 -4.53 28.93
C LEU A 243 21.94 -5.71 29.45
N LEU A 244 22.03 -5.89 30.77
CA LEU A 244 22.75 -7.01 31.37
C LEU A 244 22.12 -8.36 30.97
N GLY A 245 20.80 -8.43 30.88
CA GLY A 245 20.09 -9.59 30.34
C GLY A 245 20.43 -9.90 28.89
N GLN A 246 20.53 -8.88 28.04
CA GLN A 246 20.94 -9.03 26.64
C GLN A 246 22.40 -9.51 26.51
N ILE A 247 23.29 -9.04 27.39
CA ILE A 247 24.70 -9.48 27.42
C ILE A 247 24.81 -10.92 27.93
N GLY A 248 24.00 -11.31 28.92
CA GLY A 248 23.90 -12.69 29.39
C GLY A 248 25.14 -13.20 30.14
N SER A 249 25.96 -12.31 30.69
CA SER A 249 27.17 -12.70 31.43
C SER A 249 26.83 -13.21 32.84
N ALA A 250 27.39 -14.34 33.25
CA ALA A 250 27.03 -15.01 34.52
C ALA A 250 27.35 -14.18 35.77
N ASP A 251 28.31 -13.26 35.70
CA ASP A 251 28.73 -12.40 36.81
C ASP A 251 27.66 -11.39 37.26
N CYS A 252 26.72 -11.01 36.39
CA CYS A 252 25.63 -10.11 36.74
C CYS A 252 24.43 -10.81 37.39
N LEU A 253 24.39 -12.15 37.34
CA LEU A 253 23.23 -12.93 37.81
C LEU A 253 22.86 -12.68 39.28
N PRO A 254 23.81 -12.61 40.25
CA PRO A 254 23.48 -12.30 41.64
C PRO A 254 22.78 -10.94 41.79
N VAL A 255 23.21 -9.94 41.01
CA VAL A 255 22.62 -8.60 41.00
C VAL A 255 21.19 -8.66 40.44
N LEU A 256 20.99 -9.34 39.31
CA LEU A 256 19.66 -9.51 38.69
C LEU A 256 18.66 -10.23 39.62
N LEU A 257 19.09 -11.31 40.28
CA LEU A 257 18.26 -12.06 41.21
C LEU A 257 17.84 -11.23 42.43
N SER A 258 18.71 -10.35 42.92
CA SER A 258 18.39 -9.47 44.06
C SER A 258 17.18 -8.56 43.77
N PHE A 259 17.00 -8.15 42.51
CA PHE A 259 15.90 -7.25 42.11
C PHE A 259 14.53 -7.92 42.05
N LEU A 260 14.44 -9.26 42.15
CA LEU A 260 13.16 -9.96 42.32
C LEU A 260 12.44 -9.54 43.62
N GLN A 261 13.19 -9.06 44.62
CA GLN A 261 12.66 -8.56 45.89
C GLN A 261 12.47 -7.04 45.93
N SER A 262 12.74 -6.32 44.83
CA SER A 262 12.63 -4.85 44.79
C SER A 262 11.23 -4.37 45.15
N GLY A 263 11.11 -3.18 45.77
CA GLY A 263 9.81 -2.54 46.00
C GLY A 263 9.17 -2.00 44.72
N SER A 264 10.00 -1.60 43.74
CA SER A 264 9.54 -1.05 42.46
C SER A 264 9.01 -2.14 41.53
N THR A 265 7.80 -1.92 41.01
CA THR A 265 7.16 -2.77 39.99
C THR A 265 7.96 -2.76 38.70
N ALA A 266 8.35 -1.59 38.21
CA ALA A 266 9.13 -1.45 36.96
C ALA A 266 10.47 -2.21 37.03
N VAL A 267 11.19 -2.09 38.16
CA VAL A 267 12.46 -2.80 38.37
C VAL A 267 12.27 -4.30 38.44
N LYS A 268 11.22 -4.79 39.14
CA LYS A 268 10.89 -6.22 39.18
C LYS A 268 10.57 -6.77 37.79
N GLY A 269 9.79 -6.04 36.99
CA GLY A 269 9.49 -6.39 35.61
C GLY A 269 10.74 -6.48 34.73
N ALA A 270 11.64 -5.50 34.85
CA ALA A 270 12.92 -5.49 34.14
C ALA A 270 13.81 -6.67 34.56
N ALA A 271 13.88 -7.01 35.85
CA ALA A 271 14.66 -8.14 36.34
C ALA A 271 14.15 -9.49 35.80
N LEU A 272 12.82 -9.71 35.86
CA LEU A 272 12.21 -10.91 35.28
C LEU A 272 12.47 -11.02 33.77
N ALA A 273 12.47 -9.89 33.04
CA ALA A 273 12.88 -9.86 31.64
C ALA A 273 14.33 -10.27 31.44
N ALA A 274 15.23 -9.67 32.22
CA ALA A 274 16.67 -9.85 32.06
C ALA A 274 17.14 -11.25 32.46
N LEU A 275 16.42 -11.95 33.34
CA LEU A 275 16.73 -13.33 33.74
C LEU A 275 16.36 -14.37 32.68
N GLN A 276 15.45 -14.04 31.76
CA GLN A 276 14.93 -14.96 30.75
C GLN A 276 16.01 -15.67 29.91
N PRO A 277 17.10 -14.99 29.49
CA PRO A 277 18.15 -15.60 28.67
C PRO A 277 19.20 -16.41 29.45
N PHE A 278 19.11 -16.50 30.79
CA PHE A 278 20.06 -17.24 31.61
C PHE A 278 19.59 -18.70 31.79
N GLN A 279 20.52 -19.64 31.59
CA GLN A 279 20.30 -21.08 31.84
C GLN A 279 20.80 -21.55 33.21
N ASP A 280 21.26 -20.62 34.05
CA ASP A 280 21.83 -20.96 35.34
C ASP A 280 20.80 -21.66 36.25
N PRO A 281 21.16 -22.80 36.90
CA PRO A 281 20.24 -23.57 37.72
C PRO A 281 19.69 -22.80 38.93
N ALA A 282 20.28 -21.66 39.32
CA ALA A 282 19.76 -20.80 40.38
C ALA A 282 18.53 -19.98 39.97
N VAL A 283 18.31 -19.73 38.66
CA VAL A 283 17.26 -18.83 38.17
C VAL A 283 15.87 -19.37 38.48
N ALA A 284 15.56 -20.58 38.02
CA ALA A 284 14.21 -21.14 38.17
C ALA A 284 13.78 -21.28 39.65
N PRO A 285 14.62 -21.83 40.56
CA PRO A 285 14.30 -21.86 41.99
C PRO A 285 14.07 -20.47 42.61
N ALA A 286 14.87 -19.47 42.23
CA ALA A 286 14.70 -18.11 42.73
C ALA A 286 13.39 -17.47 42.25
N VAL A 287 13.02 -17.66 40.99
CA VAL A 287 11.76 -17.16 40.43
C VAL A 287 10.56 -17.89 41.03
N ILE A 288 10.62 -19.22 41.20
CA ILE A 288 9.57 -20.02 41.87
C ILE A 288 9.36 -19.52 43.31
N LYS A 289 10.44 -19.27 44.06
CA LYS A 289 10.37 -18.73 45.43
C LYS A 289 9.73 -17.34 45.48
N ALA A 290 9.97 -16.49 44.47
CA ALA A 290 9.37 -15.16 44.40
C ALA A 290 7.89 -15.19 43.95
N LEU A 291 7.47 -16.23 43.22
CA LEU A 291 6.18 -16.32 42.54
C LEU A 291 4.95 -16.03 43.44
N PRO A 292 4.86 -16.51 44.69
CA PRO A 292 3.72 -16.21 45.57
C PRO A 292 3.53 -14.73 45.89
N GLY A 293 4.61 -13.93 45.86
CA GLY A 293 4.58 -12.48 46.10
C GLY A 293 4.32 -11.63 44.84
N LEU A 294 4.21 -12.26 43.67
CA LEU A 294 3.99 -11.57 42.38
C LEU A 294 2.51 -11.55 42.01
N GLY A 295 2.01 -10.36 41.66
CA GLY A 295 0.66 -10.16 41.12
C GLY A 295 0.67 -9.58 39.70
N GLY A 296 -0.46 -9.69 39.00
CA GLY A 296 -0.69 -9.09 37.68
C GLY A 296 0.37 -9.47 36.64
N ALA A 297 0.85 -8.47 35.90
CA ALA A 297 1.81 -8.64 34.81
C ALA A 297 3.14 -9.30 35.23
N HIS A 298 3.62 -9.06 36.44
CA HIS A 298 4.87 -9.68 36.92
C HIS A 298 4.72 -11.19 37.11
N ARG A 299 3.55 -11.63 37.59
CA ARG A 299 3.27 -13.06 37.73
C ARG A 299 3.24 -13.74 36.36
N ALA A 300 2.55 -13.14 35.40
CA ALA A 300 2.50 -13.64 34.02
C ALA A 300 3.92 -13.72 33.41
N ARG A 301 4.74 -12.70 33.61
CA ARG A 301 6.13 -12.68 33.11
C ARG A 301 7.01 -13.75 33.76
N ALA A 302 6.87 -13.97 35.08
CA ALA A 302 7.58 -15.02 35.80
C ALA A 302 7.19 -16.42 35.33
N LEU A 303 5.89 -16.67 35.10
CA LEU A 303 5.39 -17.92 34.53
C LEU A 303 5.92 -18.13 33.11
N SER A 304 5.83 -17.13 32.24
CA SER A 304 6.36 -17.19 30.88
C SER A 304 7.87 -17.47 30.84
N LEU A 305 8.64 -16.97 31.82
CA LEU A 305 10.06 -17.34 31.98
C LEU A 305 10.23 -18.81 32.34
N LEU A 306 9.47 -19.30 33.33
CA LEU A 306 9.57 -20.68 33.81
C LEU A 306 9.10 -21.71 32.77
N THR A 307 8.11 -21.37 31.94
CA THR A 307 7.56 -22.25 30.89
C THR A 307 8.29 -22.13 29.55
N ALA A 308 9.31 -21.28 29.44
CA ALA A 308 10.02 -21.08 28.18
C ALA A 308 10.97 -22.24 27.79
N ARG A 309 11.32 -23.12 28.76
CA ARG A 309 12.22 -24.26 28.57
C ARG A 309 11.72 -25.49 29.33
N ALA A 310 12.02 -26.69 28.83
CA ALA A 310 11.60 -27.94 29.48
C ALA A 310 12.15 -28.11 30.92
N PRO A 311 13.45 -27.84 31.23
CA PRO A 311 13.97 -28.02 32.59
C PRO A 311 13.31 -27.12 33.64
N SER A 312 13.08 -25.84 33.31
CA SER A 312 12.40 -24.90 34.22
C SER A 312 10.90 -25.20 34.35
N SER A 313 10.27 -25.70 33.28
CA SER A 313 8.88 -26.15 33.30
C SER A 313 8.70 -27.34 34.24
N LEU A 314 9.64 -28.29 34.20
CA LEU A 314 9.62 -29.44 35.10
C LEU A 314 9.72 -29.00 36.57
N LEU A 315 10.62 -28.07 36.91
CA LEU A 315 10.74 -27.53 38.27
C LEU A 315 9.46 -26.81 38.72
N LEU A 316 8.80 -26.06 37.84
CA LEU A 316 7.53 -25.40 38.14
C LEU A 316 6.43 -26.43 38.46
N VAL A 317 6.31 -27.48 37.65
CA VAL A 317 5.31 -28.53 37.86
C VAL A 317 5.62 -29.37 39.10
N GLN A 318 6.90 -29.64 39.38
CA GLN A 318 7.33 -30.30 40.63
C GLN A 318 6.99 -29.43 41.86
N ALA A 319 7.10 -28.10 41.78
CA ALA A 319 6.67 -27.20 42.85
C ALA A 319 5.16 -27.27 43.10
N VAL A 320 4.35 -27.48 42.05
CA VAL A 320 2.90 -27.76 42.20
C VAL A 320 2.67 -29.14 42.83
N ALA A 321 3.41 -30.17 42.40
CA ALA A 321 3.32 -31.51 42.96
C ALA A 321 3.71 -31.56 44.45
N ALA A 322 4.65 -30.71 44.88
CA ALA A 322 5.06 -30.54 46.27
C ALA A 322 4.10 -29.65 47.10
N GLY A 323 3.03 -29.11 46.50
CA GLY A 323 2.05 -28.26 47.18
C GLY A 323 2.52 -26.82 47.45
N ALA A 324 3.65 -26.39 46.90
CA ALA A 324 4.14 -25.02 47.05
C ALA A 324 3.35 -24.02 46.19
N LEU A 325 2.69 -24.50 45.13
CA LEU A 325 1.83 -23.73 44.22
C LEU A 325 0.55 -24.52 43.95
N LYS A 326 -0.58 -23.83 43.70
CA LYS A 326 -1.84 -24.50 43.38
C LYS A 326 -1.94 -24.77 41.87
N PRO A 327 -2.57 -25.88 41.42
CA PRO A 327 -2.81 -26.11 40.01
C PRO A 327 -3.58 -24.98 39.30
N SER A 328 -4.52 -24.34 40.01
CA SER A 328 -5.30 -23.20 39.53
C SER A 328 -4.47 -21.94 39.25
N ASP A 329 -3.22 -21.90 39.73
CA ASP A 329 -2.37 -20.73 39.61
C ASP A 329 -1.63 -20.65 38.26
N ILE A 330 -1.72 -21.70 37.44
CA ILE A 330 -1.05 -21.82 36.14
C ILE A 330 -2.08 -21.62 35.01
N PRO A 331 -1.97 -20.54 34.22
CA PRO A 331 -2.89 -20.29 33.11
C PRO A 331 -2.81 -21.36 32.02
N VAL A 332 -3.92 -21.59 31.32
CA VAL A 332 -4.03 -22.58 30.23
C VAL A 332 -2.98 -22.37 29.14
N ALA A 333 -2.70 -21.12 28.76
CA ALA A 333 -1.69 -20.79 27.75
C ALA A 333 -0.28 -21.30 28.14
N GLU A 334 0.06 -21.25 29.43
CA GLU A 334 1.34 -21.75 29.94
C GLU A 334 1.37 -23.28 29.98
N LEU A 335 0.25 -23.91 30.32
CA LEU A 335 0.10 -25.37 30.27
C LEU A 335 0.25 -25.89 28.83
N GLN A 336 -0.37 -25.23 27.85
CA GLN A 336 -0.27 -25.57 26.42
C GLN A 336 1.17 -25.43 25.91
N ARG A 337 1.88 -24.37 26.33
CA ARG A 337 3.30 -24.20 26.01
C ARG A 337 4.15 -25.34 26.57
N MET A 338 3.96 -25.70 27.84
CA MET A 338 4.69 -26.81 28.45
C MET A 338 4.38 -28.16 27.79
N ALA A 339 3.14 -28.38 27.37
CA ALA A 339 2.72 -29.61 26.67
C ALA A 339 3.37 -29.76 25.28
N ALA A 340 3.85 -28.68 24.67
CA ALA A 340 4.53 -28.71 23.39
C ALA A 340 5.98 -29.21 23.46
N PHE A 341 6.58 -29.31 24.67
CA PHE A 341 7.92 -29.88 24.81
C PHE A 341 7.90 -31.40 24.71
N GLU A 342 8.89 -31.99 24.04
CA GLU A 342 9.10 -33.43 23.98
C GLU A 342 9.79 -33.94 25.27
N ASN A 343 9.10 -33.91 26.41
CA ASN A 343 9.62 -34.38 27.69
C ASN A 343 8.62 -35.28 28.43
N ALA A 344 8.95 -36.58 28.54
CA ALA A 344 8.06 -37.59 29.09
C ALA A 344 7.71 -37.38 30.57
N GLU A 345 8.65 -36.92 31.40
CA GLU A 345 8.40 -36.66 32.82
C GLU A 345 7.46 -35.46 33.01
N LEU A 346 7.70 -34.38 32.27
CA LEU A 346 6.85 -33.20 32.26
C LEU A 346 5.42 -33.56 31.80
N HIS A 347 5.27 -34.34 30.73
CA HIS A 347 3.95 -34.80 30.25
C HIS A 347 3.22 -35.65 31.28
N ALA A 348 3.92 -36.57 31.96
CA ALA A 348 3.31 -37.40 33.00
C ALA A 348 2.78 -36.56 34.17
N LEU A 349 3.54 -35.54 34.60
CA LEU A 349 3.11 -34.63 35.67
C LEU A 349 1.98 -33.68 35.22
N LEU A 350 2.03 -33.17 33.99
CA LEU A 350 0.93 -32.35 33.43
C LEU A 350 -0.37 -33.16 33.39
N LEU A 351 -0.32 -34.40 32.90
CA LEU A 351 -1.48 -35.29 32.85
C LEU A 351 -2.04 -35.59 34.25
N LYS A 352 -1.16 -35.82 35.24
CA LYS A 352 -1.56 -36.11 36.62
C LYS A 352 -2.32 -34.96 37.29
N HIS A 353 -1.91 -33.71 37.05
CA HIS A 353 -2.41 -32.55 37.77
C HIS A 353 -3.47 -31.73 37.00
N TRP A 354 -3.46 -31.75 35.66
CA TRP A 354 -4.39 -30.98 34.82
C TRP A 354 -5.10 -31.80 33.73
N GLY A 355 -4.80 -33.09 33.58
CA GLY A 355 -5.43 -33.93 32.55
C GLY A 355 -4.91 -33.65 31.14
N LYS A 356 -5.80 -33.73 30.13
CA LYS A 356 -5.45 -33.47 28.72
C LYS A 356 -5.34 -31.97 28.46
N VAL A 357 -4.10 -31.48 28.38
CA VAL A 357 -3.75 -30.05 28.24
C VAL A 357 -3.59 -29.58 26.78
N GLY A 358 -3.71 -30.47 25.80
CA GLY A 358 -3.53 -30.16 24.37
C GLY A 358 -4.62 -29.26 23.76
N ALA A 359 -4.31 -28.76 22.55
CA ALA A 359 -5.26 -28.05 21.67
C ALA A 359 -6.54 -28.89 21.45
N PRO A 360 -7.73 -28.25 21.34
CA PRO A 360 -8.95 -28.97 21.02
C PRO A 360 -8.88 -29.54 19.61
N THR A 361 -9.40 -30.75 19.45
CA THR A 361 -9.57 -31.41 18.16
C THR A 361 -10.59 -30.66 17.29
N PRO A 362 -10.55 -30.81 15.95
CA PRO A 362 -11.55 -30.22 15.06
C PRO A 362 -13.00 -30.57 15.45
N GLY A 363 -13.23 -31.79 15.97
CA GLY A 363 -14.53 -32.23 16.45
C GLY A 363 -14.99 -31.49 17.72
N GLU A 364 -14.09 -31.26 18.67
CA GLU A 364 -14.37 -30.48 19.89
C GLU A 364 -14.69 -29.02 19.54
N LYS A 365 -13.95 -28.41 18.60
CA LYS A 365 -14.20 -27.05 18.12
C LYS A 365 -15.58 -26.92 17.47
N LEU A 366 -15.94 -27.86 16.59
CA LEU A 366 -17.27 -27.91 15.96
C LEU A 366 -18.40 -28.10 16.98
N ALA A 367 -18.20 -28.98 17.97
CA ALA A 367 -19.17 -29.20 19.03
C ALA A 367 -19.37 -27.92 19.88
N GLN A 368 -18.30 -27.20 20.19
CA GLN A 368 -18.38 -25.93 20.93
C GLN A 368 -19.09 -24.84 20.12
N LEU A 369 -18.83 -24.73 18.81
CA LEU A 369 -19.56 -23.83 17.91
C LEU A 369 -21.06 -24.14 17.90
N HIS A 370 -21.43 -25.42 17.78
CA HIS A 370 -22.83 -25.84 17.84
C HIS A 370 -23.46 -25.55 19.21
N SER A 371 -22.71 -25.72 20.29
CA SER A 371 -23.16 -25.36 21.64
C SER A 371 -23.48 -23.87 21.75
N ILE A 372 -22.57 -22.99 21.32
CA ILE A 372 -22.79 -21.54 21.34
C ILE A 372 -24.00 -21.16 20.49
N ARG A 373 -24.15 -21.72 19.28
CA ARG A 373 -25.36 -21.50 18.45
C ARG A 373 -26.63 -21.88 19.19
N ASN A 374 -26.64 -23.02 19.87
CA ASN A 374 -27.80 -23.49 20.61
C ASN A 374 -28.12 -22.60 21.81
N ILE A 375 -27.11 -22.17 22.57
CA ILE A 375 -27.25 -21.26 23.72
C ILE A 375 -27.84 -19.92 23.26
N MET A 376 -27.23 -19.30 22.24
CA MET A 376 -27.64 -18.01 21.69
C MET A 376 -29.01 -18.09 21.01
N GLY A 377 -29.30 -19.16 20.27
CA GLY A 377 -30.56 -19.35 19.54
C GLY A 377 -31.76 -19.63 20.45
N LYS A 378 -31.55 -20.30 21.60
CA LYS A 378 -32.62 -20.56 22.58
C LYS A 378 -32.96 -19.34 23.44
N ASN A 379 -32.07 -18.36 23.56
CA ASN A 379 -32.21 -17.22 24.46
C ASN A 379 -31.91 -15.88 23.75
N PRO A 380 -32.64 -15.53 22.68
CA PRO A 380 -32.40 -14.28 21.97
C PRO A 380 -32.63 -13.07 22.90
N GLY A 381 -31.60 -12.23 23.04
CA GLY A 381 -31.64 -11.05 23.91
C GLY A 381 -31.54 -11.31 25.41
N GLY A 382 -31.29 -12.55 25.84
CA GLY A 382 -31.24 -12.95 27.26
C GLY A 382 -29.93 -12.64 28.01
N GLY A 383 -29.02 -11.86 27.42
CA GLY A 383 -27.69 -11.57 28.00
C GLY A 383 -27.59 -10.17 28.62
N ASP A 384 -26.93 -10.09 29.78
CA ASP A 384 -26.57 -8.84 30.45
C ASP A 384 -25.22 -8.33 29.94
N ARG A 385 -25.26 -7.20 29.24
CA ARG A 385 -24.08 -6.59 28.64
C ARG A 385 -23.04 -6.16 29.69
N ALA A 386 -23.45 -5.74 30.90
CA ALA A 386 -22.52 -5.30 31.94
C ALA A 386 -21.73 -6.48 32.51
N ARG A 387 -22.37 -7.63 32.71
CA ARG A 387 -21.67 -8.87 33.05
C ARG A 387 -20.78 -9.35 31.90
N GLY A 388 -21.26 -9.23 30.66
CA GLY A 388 -20.46 -9.51 29.47
C GLY A 388 -19.20 -8.64 29.34
N LYS A 389 -19.29 -7.34 29.69
CA LYS A 389 -18.14 -6.43 29.74
C LYS A 389 -17.07 -6.95 30.70
N ALA A 390 -17.46 -7.41 31.88
CA ALA A 390 -16.51 -7.94 32.85
C ALA A 390 -15.74 -9.16 32.30
N ILE A 391 -16.43 -10.04 31.56
CA ILE A 391 -15.81 -11.19 30.88
C ILE A 391 -14.83 -10.73 29.79
N PHE A 392 -15.26 -9.80 28.93
CA PHE A 392 -14.41 -9.20 27.89
C PHE A 392 -13.16 -8.56 28.50
N THR A 393 -13.30 -7.75 29.55
CA THR A 393 -12.19 -7.07 30.21
C THR A 393 -11.17 -8.05 30.78
N LYS A 394 -11.64 -9.20 31.29
CA LYS A 394 -10.78 -10.22 31.88
C LYS A 394 -9.97 -11.01 30.84
N SER A 395 -10.56 -11.32 29.68
CA SER A 395 -9.98 -12.30 28.74
C SER A 395 -9.60 -11.70 27.38
N CYS A 396 -10.35 -10.73 26.87
CA CYS A 396 -10.22 -10.24 25.50
C CYS A 396 -9.56 -8.85 25.44
N ALA A 397 -9.82 -7.97 26.41
CA ALA A 397 -9.24 -6.63 26.49
C ALA A 397 -7.71 -6.64 26.71
N VAL A 398 -7.15 -7.80 27.09
CA VAL A 398 -5.70 -8.02 27.16
C VAL A 398 -5.06 -7.82 25.78
N CYS A 399 -5.75 -8.19 24.70
CA CYS A 399 -5.23 -8.10 23.34
C CYS A 399 -6.00 -7.13 22.44
N HIS A 400 -7.32 -7.08 22.56
CA HIS A 400 -8.21 -6.34 21.65
C HIS A 400 -8.70 -5.03 22.24
N THR A 401 -9.00 -4.09 21.35
CA THR A 401 -9.70 -2.85 21.67
C THR A 401 -11.17 -2.99 21.26
N LEU A 402 -12.09 -2.54 22.11
CA LEU A 402 -13.52 -2.40 21.79
C LEU A 402 -14.02 -1.07 22.38
N TRP A 403 -14.49 -0.17 21.52
CA TRP A 403 -14.89 1.20 21.88
C TRP A 403 -13.81 2.00 22.61
N GLY A 404 -12.55 1.84 22.19
CA GLY A 404 -11.40 2.52 22.79
C GLY A 404 -10.91 1.93 24.12
N GLU A 405 -11.58 0.90 24.65
CA GLU A 405 -11.15 0.16 25.84
C GLU A 405 -10.39 -1.11 25.46
N GLY A 406 -9.25 -1.36 26.12
CA GLY A 406 -8.41 -2.56 25.93
C GLY A 406 -7.00 -2.25 25.43
N ASN A 407 -6.40 -3.19 24.71
CA ASN A 407 -5.03 -3.10 24.21
C ASN A 407 -4.97 -3.27 22.68
N LYS A 408 -3.77 -3.08 22.11
CA LYS A 408 -3.52 -3.07 20.65
C LYS A 408 -2.57 -4.20 20.20
N ILE A 409 -2.71 -5.39 20.79
CA ILE A 409 -1.97 -6.57 20.35
C ILE A 409 -2.71 -7.23 19.19
N GLY A 410 -4.01 -7.44 19.35
CA GLY A 410 -4.92 -7.88 18.29
C GLY A 410 -5.63 -6.70 17.63
N PRO A 411 -6.47 -6.98 16.61
CA PRO A 411 -7.27 -5.96 15.94
C PRO A 411 -8.23 -5.23 16.88
N ASP A 412 -8.49 -3.97 16.54
CA ASP A 412 -9.65 -3.25 17.08
C ASP A 412 -10.91 -3.90 16.55
N ILE A 413 -11.70 -4.48 17.44
CA ILE A 413 -12.91 -5.23 17.08
C ILE A 413 -14.14 -4.32 17.03
N THR A 414 -14.01 -3.01 17.27
CA THR A 414 -15.13 -2.06 17.22
C THR A 414 -15.86 -2.08 15.88
N THR A 415 -15.09 -2.12 14.78
CA THR A 415 -15.56 -2.12 13.39
C THR A 415 -15.66 -3.51 12.78
N ALA A 416 -15.35 -4.57 13.54
CA ALA A 416 -15.49 -5.95 13.07
C ALA A 416 -16.97 -6.32 12.88
N ASP A 417 -17.25 -7.33 12.04
CA ASP A 417 -18.59 -7.90 11.89
C ASP A 417 -18.97 -8.73 13.13
N ARG A 418 -19.24 -8.02 14.23
CA ARG A 418 -19.61 -8.61 15.52
C ARG A 418 -21.03 -9.17 15.49
N LYS A 419 -21.88 -8.72 14.57
CA LYS A 419 -23.29 -9.14 14.48
C LYS A 419 -23.44 -10.56 13.94
N ASN A 420 -22.50 -11.00 13.10
CA ASN A 420 -22.45 -12.38 12.63
C ASN A 420 -21.90 -13.32 13.71
N LEU A 421 -22.81 -14.02 14.40
CA LEU A 421 -22.45 -14.95 15.48
C LEU A 421 -21.50 -16.07 14.99
N ASP A 422 -21.69 -16.59 13.79
CA ASP A 422 -20.88 -17.68 13.26
C ASP A 422 -19.43 -17.24 13.05
N VAL A 423 -19.24 -16.07 12.44
CA VAL A 423 -17.91 -15.49 12.23
C VAL A 423 -17.26 -15.15 13.57
N LEU A 424 -18.00 -14.51 14.48
CA LEU A 424 -17.47 -14.11 15.79
C LEU A 424 -17.09 -15.32 16.64
N ALA A 425 -17.96 -16.32 16.75
CA ALA A 425 -17.70 -17.53 17.52
C ALA A 425 -16.58 -18.37 16.90
N MET A 426 -16.52 -18.48 15.56
CA MET A 426 -15.42 -19.16 14.86
C MET A 426 -14.08 -18.52 15.16
N ASN A 427 -13.98 -17.18 15.10
CA ASN A 427 -12.74 -16.48 15.41
C ASN A 427 -12.30 -16.64 16.88
N ILE A 428 -13.24 -16.90 17.80
CA ILE A 428 -12.94 -17.13 19.23
C ILE A 428 -12.53 -18.58 19.51
N ILE A 429 -13.19 -19.55 18.86
CA ILE A 429 -12.98 -20.98 19.09
C ILE A 429 -11.79 -21.52 18.27
N GLU A 430 -11.60 -20.99 17.07
CA GLU A 430 -10.54 -21.34 16.13
C GLU A 430 -9.81 -20.06 15.66
N PRO A 431 -9.05 -19.41 16.55
CA PRO A 431 -8.33 -18.19 16.21
C PRO A 431 -7.20 -18.41 15.20
N SER A 432 -6.80 -19.67 14.92
CA SER A 432 -5.73 -20.00 13.98
C SER A 432 -6.23 -20.32 12.57
N ALA A 433 -7.55 -20.35 12.31
CA ALA A 433 -8.08 -20.61 10.97
C ALA A 433 -7.72 -19.52 9.95
N VAL A 434 -7.78 -18.25 10.36
CA VAL A 434 -7.46 -17.10 9.50
C VAL A 434 -6.71 -16.06 10.32
N ILE A 435 -5.41 -15.92 10.05
CA ILE A 435 -4.56 -14.92 10.69
C ILE A 435 -4.18 -13.88 9.64
N ARG A 436 -4.56 -12.61 9.85
CA ARG A 436 -4.11 -11.51 8.98
C ARG A 436 -2.60 -11.31 9.13
N MET A 437 -1.93 -10.94 8.05
CA MET A 437 -0.46 -10.84 8.01
C MET A 437 0.08 -9.90 9.08
N GLU A 438 -0.59 -8.77 9.35
CA GLU A 438 -0.18 -7.81 10.38
C GLU A 438 -0.28 -8.34 11.83
N TYR A 439 -1.03 -9.42 12.07
CA TYR A 439 -1.17 -10.09 13.38
C TYR A 439 -0.56 -11.50 13.39
N GLY A 440 0.22 -11.85 12.35
CA GLY A 440 0.96 -13.10 12.28
C GLY A 440 2.07 -13.14 13.32
N ALA A 441 1.98 -14.06 14.27
CA ALA A 441 3.02 -14.25 15.27
C ALA A 441 4.25 -14.94 14.66
N THR A 442 5.43 -14.62 15.18
CA THR A 442 6.69 -15.28 14.83
C THR A 442 7.11 -16.20 15.97
N GLN A 443 7.43 -17.44 15.63
CA GLN A 443 8.08 -18.38 16.53
C GLN A 443 9.60 -18.28 16.34
N VAL A 444 10.30 -17.99 17.44
CA VAL A 444 11.75 -17.92 17.52
C VAL A 444 12.25 -19.02 18.44
N LEU A 445 13.07 -19.93 17.89
CA LEU A 445 13.91 -20.84 18.66
C LEU A 445 15.28 -20.20 18.82
N THR A 446 15.73 -20.04 20.05
CA THR A 446 17.06 -19.50 20.32
C THR A 446 18.12 -20.60 20.41
N THR A 447 19.39 -20.23 20.26
CA THR A 447 20.55 -21.14 20.35
C THR A 447 20.69 -21.79 21.73
N ASP A 448 20.10 -21.18 22.76
CA ASP A 448 20.04 -21.69 24.13
C ASP A 448 18.71 -22.43 24.42
N GLY A 449 18.03 -22.92 23.38
CA GLY A 449 16.86 -23.80 23.49
C GLY A 449 15.58 -23.15 24.00
N GLN A 450 15.51 -21.82 23.99
CA GLN A 450 14.32 -21.07 24.38
C GLN A 450 13.36 -20.96 23.20
N VAL A 451 12.07 -21.23 23.43
CA VAL A 451 11.02 -20.98 22.44
C VAL A 451 10.26 -19.71 22.81
N LEU A 452 10.32 -18.73 21.93
CA LEU A 452 9.62 -17.46 22.04
C LEU A 452 8.56 -17.35 20.94
N VAL A 453 7.38 -16.84 21.27
CA VAL A 453 6.29 -16.62 20.31
C VAL A 453 5.70 -15.23 20.57
N GLY A 454 5.63 -14.41 19.53
CA GLY A 454 5.10 -13.03 19.64
C GLY A 454 5.01 -12.31 18.31
N LEU A 455 4.35 -11.15 18.30
CA LEU A 455 4.34 -10.24 17.15
C LEU A 455 5.67 -9.53 17.03
N VAL A 456 6.19 -9.38 15.81
CA VAL A 456 7.37 -8.55 15.57
C VAL A 456 6.95 -7.09 15.60
N VAL A 457 7.28 -6.38 16.68
CA VAL A 457 6.94 -4.96 16.84
C VAL A 457 8.10 -4.03 16.50
N GLU A 458 9.32 -4.56 16.50
CA GLU A 458 10.52 -3.88 16.01
C GLU A 458 11.51 -4.91 15.48
N GLN A 459 12.21 -4.56 14.40
CA GLN A 459 13.27 -5.38 13.82
C GLN A 459 14.41 -4.47 13.40
N SER A 460 15.61 -4.75 13.89
CA SER A 460 16.85 -4.06 13.50
C SER A 460 17.77 -5.04 12.78
N GLU A 461 18.98 -4.59 12.39
CA GLU A 461 20.00 -5.53 11.91
C GLU A 461 20.41 -6.52 13.01
N GLY A 462 20.59 -6.06 14.25
CA GLY A 462 21.13 -6.85 15.36
C GLY A 462 20.11 -7.63 16.18
N ALA A 463 18.84 -7.23 16.19
CA ALA A 463 17.83 -7.81 17.07
C ALA A 463 16.41 -7.86 16.47
N LEU A 464 15.58 -8.68 17.10
CA LEU A 464 14.15 -8.78 16.88
C LEU A 464 13.42 -8.50 18.21
N THR A 465 12.46 -7.59 18.22
CA THR A 465 11.62 -7.33 19.40
C THR A 465 10.27 -8.00 19.21
N LEU A 466 10.01 -9.00 20.04
CA LEU A 466 8.75 -9.74 20.07
C LEU A 466 7.83 -9.17 21.14
N LEU A 467 6.54 -9.00 20.81
CA LEU A 467 5.47 -8.72 21.75
C LEU A 467 4.63 -10.00 21.95
N ASP A 468 4.68 -10.58 23.14
CA ASP A 468 3.92 -11.80 23.45
C ASP A 468 2.44 -11.52 23.79
N ALA A 469 1.65 -12.59 23.95
CA ALA A 469 0.22 -12.51 24.29
C ALA A 469 -0.07 -11.86 25.66
N ASN A 470 0.95 -11.69 26.50
CA ASN A 470 0.86 -11.04 27.81
C ASN A 470 1.29 -9.57 27.75
N ASN A 471 1.42 -8.98 26.55
CA ASN A 471 1.91 -7.62 26.32
C ASN A 471 3.38 -7.41 26.76
N ASN A 472 4.17 -8.49 26.87
CA ASN A 472 5.59 -8.36 27.19
C ASN A 472 6.41 -8.18 25.92
N LYS A 473 7.24 -7.13 25.91
CA LYS A 473 8.31 -6.98 24.94
C LYS A 473 9.54 -7.77 25.37
N THR A 474 10.10 -8.53 24.43
CA THR A 474 11.37 -9.24 24.56
C THR A 474 12.24 -8.95 23.34
N VAL A 475 13.39 -8.35 23.59
CA VAL A 475 14.42 -8.09 22.57
C VAL A 475 15.31 -9.32 22.47
N VAL A 476 15.36 -9.92 21.30
CA VAL A 476 16.13 -11.13 21.00
C VAL A 476 17.26 -10.78 20.05
N PRO A 477 18.54 -10.86 20.49
CA PRO A 477 19.69 -10.78 19.61
C PRO A 477 19.59 -11.78 18.45
N LYS A 478 19.78 -11.36 17.20
CA LYS A 478 19.76 -12.28 16.05
C LYS A 478 20.84 -13.34 16.13
N SER A 479 21.99 -13.04 16.75
CA SER A 479 23.06 -14.01 17.02
C SER A 479 22.61 -15.15 17.93
N ARG A 480 21.54 -14.96 18.72
CA ARG A 480 20.93 -16.00 19.55
C ARG A 480 19.76 -16.68 18.88
N ILE A 481 19.36 -16.29 17.67
CA ILE A 481 18.24 -16.92 16.95
C ILE A 481 18.77 -18.10 16.14
N GLN A 482 18.31 -19.31 16.46
CA GLN A 482 18.59 -20.51 15.68
C GLN A 482 17.57 -20.67 14.54
N ILE A 483 16.28 -20.47 14.83
CA ILE A 483 15.18 -20.55 13.86
C ILE A 483 14.23 -19.39 14.10
N SER A 484 13.80 -18.72 13.04
CA SER A 484 12.70 -17.76 13.06
C SER A 484 11.74 -18.10 11.92
N LYS A 485 10.48 -18.37 12.24
CA LYS A 485 9.45 -18.68 11.26
C LYS A 485 8.10 -18.13 11.68
N ALA A 486 7.21 -17.91 10.70
CA ALA A 486 5.82 -17.61 10.98
C ALA A 486 5.19 -18.75 11.80
N SER A 487 4.47 -18.39 12.86
CA SER A 487 3.69 -19.32 13.67
C SER A 487 2.44 -19.71 12.89
N ALA A 488 2.16 -21.01 12.81
CA ALA A 488 0.87 -21.51 12.33
C ALA A 488 -0.26 -21.30 13.36
N LEU A 489 0.10 -20.96 14.60
CA LEU A 489 -0.83 -20.72 15.71
C LEU A 489 -0.95 -19.22 15.98
N SER A 490 -2.19 -18.79 16.25
CA SER A 490 -2.49 -17.44 16.72
C SER A 490 -1.94 -17.19 18.13
N LEU A 491 -1.68 -15.92 18.47
CA LEU A 491 -1.41 -15.51 19.86
C LEU A 491 -2.66 -15.51 20.73
N MET A 492 -3.86 -15.49 20.11
CA MET A 492 -5.10 -15.62 20.84
C MET A 492 -5.24 -17.06 21.38
N PRO A 493 -5.44 -17.25 22.69
CA PRO A 493 -5.56 -18.58 23.27
C PRO A 493 -6.82 -19.32 22.79
N GLU A 494 -6.74 -20.64 22.73
CA GLU A 494 -7.90 -21.51 22.55
C GLU A 494 -8.58 -21.81 23.90
N LYS A 495 -9.77 -22.44 23.89
CA LYS A 495 -10.53 -22.84 25.10
C LYS A 495 -10.92 -21.67 26.01
N LEU A 496 -10.99 -20.45 25.46
CA LEU A 496 -11.41 -19.26 26.21
C LEU A 496 -12.84 -19.33 26.75
N MET A 497 -13.69 -20.15 26.13
CA MET A 497 -15.11 -20.31 26.49
C MET A 497 -15.36 -21.45 27.49
N ASP A 498 -14.43 -22.39 27.66
CA ASP A 498 -14.56 -23.56 28.56
C ASP A 498 -14.89 -23.21 30.02
N PRO A 499 -14.35 -22.14 30.64
CA PRO A 499 -14.66 -21.82 32.03
C PRO A 499 -16.00 -21.08 32.21
N LEU A 500 -16.70 -20.73 31.13
CA LEU A 500 -17.93 -19.95 31.18
C LEU A 500 -19.16 -20.86 31.26
N THR A 501 -20.11 -20.46 32.09
CA THR A 501 -21.47 -21.04 32.11
C THR A 501 -22.29 -20.57 30.90
N ASP A 502 -23.38 -21.28 30.57
CA ASP A 502 -24.27 -20.89 29.48
C ASP A 502 -24.77 -19.43 29.60
N GLN A 503 -25.07 -18.97 30.82
CA GLN A 503 -25.48 -17.58 31.05
C GLN A 503 -24.33 -16.58 30.83
N GLU A 504 -23.11 -16.91 31.22
CA GLU A 504 -21.94 -16.07 30.98
C GLU A 504 -21.60 -15.99 29.49
N ILE A 505 -21.82 -17.07 28.73
CA ILE A 505 -21.72 -17.06 27.26
C ILE A 505 -22.76 -16.09 26.67
N LEU A 506 -24.01 -16.14 27.11
CA LEU A 506 -25.06 -15.20 26.67
C LEU A 506 -24.68 -13.75 26.97
N ASP A 507 -24.24 -13.48 28.21
CA ASP A 507 -23.83 -12.16 28.65
C ASP A 507 -22.64 -11.64 27.82
N PHE A 508 -21.63 -12.48 27.60
CA PHE A 508 -20.42 -12.15 26.83
C PHE A 508 -20.73 -11.78 25.38
N PHE A 509 -21.50 -12.61 24.66
CA PHE A 509 -21.89 -12.29 23.29
C PHE A 509 -22.86 -11.10 23.23
N ALA A 510 -23.75 -10.91 24.22
CA ALA A 510 -24.60 -9.71 24.27
C ALA A 510 -23.77 -8.41 24.38
N TYR A 511 -22.66 -8.43 25.12
CA TYR A 511 -21.74 -7.30 25.17
C TYR A 511 -21.02 -7.11 23.83
N LEU A 512 -20.40 -8.17 23.29
CA LEU A 512 -19.67 -8.13 22.03
C LEU A 512 -20.54 -7.74 20.84
N GLN A 513 -21.83 -8.05 20.84
CA GLN A 513 -22.74 -7.73 19.74
C GLN A 513 -23.45 -6.39 19.90
N GLY A 514 -23.23 -5.66 20.99
CA GLY A 514 -23.86 -4.35 21.21
C GLY A 514 -23.34 -3.27 20.26
N ASP A 515 -24.08 -2.16 20.11
CA ASP A 515 -23.71 -1.07 19.18
C ASP A 515 -22.97 0.09 19.87
N THR A 516 -23.10 0.20 21.20
CA THR A 516 -22.60 1.33 21.99
C THR A 516 -21.82 0.88 23.23
N PRO A 517 -20.84 1.64 23.73
CA PRO A 517 -20.21 1.35 25.01
C PRO A 517 -21.22 1.39 26.16
N LEU A 518 -21.07 0.50 27.15
CA LEU A 518 -21.76 0.62 28.44
C LEU A 518 -21.08 1.74 29.22
N ALA A 519 -21.84 2.78 29.58
CA ALA A 519 -21.39 4.04 30.21
C ALA A 519 -20.11 3.86 31.08
N ALA A 520 -19.03 4.59 30.81
CA ALA A 520 -18.89 6.00 31.20
C ALA A 520 -18.00 6.87 30.28
N ALA A 521 -18.24 8.20 30.43
CA ALA A 521 -17.68 9.39 29.79
C ALA A 521 -18.04 9.60 28.29
N PRO A 522 -18.95 10.55 27.98
CA PRO A 522 -19.07 11.03 26.61
C PRO A 522 -17.77 11.74 26.25
N ALA A 523 -17.19 11.38 25.10
CA ALA A 523 -16.27 12.28 24.42
C ALA A 523 -16.97 13.65 24.31
N PRO A 524 -16.26 14.78 24.52
CA PRO A 524 -16.87 16.09 24.38
C PRO A 524 -17.50 16.15 22.99
N LYS A 525 -18.82 16.36 22.94
CA LYS A 525 -19.51 16.63 21.68
C LYS A 525 -18.85 17.89 21.11
N ALA A 526 -18.14 17.73 20.01
CA ALA A 526 -17.75 18.87 19.20
C ALA A 526 -19.02 19.67 18.88
N ASP A 527 -18.96 21.00 19.00
CA ASP A 527 -20.07 21.87 18.64
C ASP A 527 -20.48 21.59 17.20
N VAL A 528 -21.74 21.21 17.01
CA VAL A 528 -22.32 20.96 15.69
C VAL A 528 -22.38 22.31 14.98
N LEU A 529 -21.73 22.43 13.83
CA LEU A 529 -21.74 23.67 13.04
C LEU A 529 -23.19 24.08 12.72
N PRO A 530 -23.54 25.38 12.76
CA PRO A 530 -24.89 25.85 12.44
C PRO A 530 -25.37 25.33 11.09
N GLY A 531 -26.54 24.69 11.07
CA GLY A 531 -27.11 24.09 9.86
C GLY A 531 -26.63 22.66 9.54
N THR A 532 -25.85 22.03 10.41
CA THR A 532 -25.43 20.64 10.26
C THR A 532 -26.14 19.70 11.25
N ALA A 533 -26.23 18.42 10.91
CA ALA A 533 -26.74 17.36 11.79
C ALA A 533 -25.65 16.29 11.95
N PRO A 534 -25.54 15.63 13.13
CA PRO A 534 -24.63 14.50 13.30
C PRO A 534 -24.94 13.41 12.27
N LEU A 535 -23.91 12.92 11.57
CA LEU A 535 -24.05 11.78 10.67
C LEU A 535 -24.18 10.50 11.51
N ASP A 536 -25.41 10.09 11.74
CA ASP A 536 -25.82 8.95 12.58
C ASP A 536 -25.99 7.64 11.80
N LYS A 537 -25.82 7.69 10.47
CA LYS A 537 -25.87 6.53 9.59
C LYS A 537 -24.74 5.55 9.91
N GLN A 538 -25.10 4.28 10.09
CA GLN A 538 -24.21 3.16 10.38
C GLN A 538 -24.01 2.33 9.11
N GLY A 539 -22.80 1.82 8.87
CA GLY A 539 -22.46 1.02 7.68
C GLY A 539 -21.31 1.62 6.86
N ASP A 540 -21.00 1.02 5.71
CA ASP A 540 -20.02 1.57 4.76
C ASP A 540 -20.66 2.71 3.94
N LEU A 541 -20.51 3.94 4.45
CA LEU A 541 -21.05 5.14 3.82
C LEU A 541 -20.46 5.39 2.42
N SER A 542 -19.24 4.91 2.15
CA SER A 542 -18.64 4.99 0.82
C SER A 542 -19.33 4.04 -0.14
N ALA A 543 -19.63 2.81 0.28
CA ALA A 543 -20.42 1.87 -0.50
C ALA A 543 -21.85 2.38 -0.75
N GLU A 544 -22.51 2.97 0.26
CA GLU A 544 -23.83 3.59 0.09
C GLU A 544 -23.81 4.76 -0.90
N MET A 545 -22.77 5.60 -0.83
CA MET A 545 -22.58 6.72 -1.76
C MET A 545 -22.38 6.22 -3.19
N VAL A 546 -21.51 5.23 -3.39
CA VAL A 546 -21.26 4.62 -4.71
C VAL A 546 -22.53 3.97 -5.25
N ALA A 547 -23.24 3.20 -4.45
CA ALA A 547 -24.53 2.62 -4.84
C ALA A 547 -25.59 3.70 -5.13
N GLY A 548 -25.54 4.82 -4.43
CA GLY A 548 -26.38 5.99 -4.70
C GLY A 548 -26.08 6.65 -6.05
N ILE A 549 -24.80 6.82 -6.38
CA ILE A 549 -24.34 7.33 -7.68
C ILE A 549 -24.77 6.37 -8.78
N ASP A 550 -24.59 5.07 -8.60
CA ASP A 550 -24.99 4.04 -9.55
C ASP A 550 -26.50 4.08 -9.84
N ARG A 551 -27.33 4.07 -8.79
CA ARG A 551 -28.79 4.24 -8.94
C ARG A 551 -29.17 5.53 -9.64
N PHE A 552 -28.49 6.64 -9.35
CA PHE A 552 -28.73 7.91 -10.02
C PHE A 552 -28.41 7.83 -11.51
N LEU A 553 -27.23 7.30 -11.87
CA LEU A 553 -26.79 7.18 -13.26
C LEU A 553 -27.67 6.22 -14.06
N LEU A 554 -28.01 5.06 -13.51
CA LEU A 554 -28.92 4.11 -14.14
C LEU A 554 -30.31 4.72 -14.40
N ARG A 555 -30.84 5.48 -13.44
CA ARG A 555 -32.11 6.20 -13.61
C ARG A 555 -32.01 7.27 -14.70
N GLU A 556 -30.90 8.02 -14.78
CA GLU A 556 -30.71 8.99 -15.86
C GLU A 556 -30.57 8.31 -17.24
N ILE A 557 -29.91 7.15 -17.31
CA ILE A 557 -29.79 6.33 -18.53
C ILE A 557 -31.18 5.85 -18.98
N GLU A 558 -31.98 5.29 -18.07
CA GLU A 558 -33.35 4.84 -18.36
C GLU A 558 -34.22 6.02 -18.83
N GLY A 559 -34.22 7.13 -18.09
CA GLY A 559 -34.95 8.34 -18.45
C GLY A 559 -34.49 8.99 -19.76
N SER A 560 -33.27 8.71 -20.23
CA SER A 560 -32.77 9.23 -21.51
C SER A 560 -33.57 8.70 -22.71
N VAL A 561 -34.19 7.52 -22.59
CA VAL A 561 -34.98 6.87 -23.64
C VAL A 561 -36.20 7.72 -24.02
N GLU A 562 -36.87 8.30 -23.03
CA GLU A 562 -38.04 9.17 -23.25
C GLU A 562 -37.59 10.56 -23.69
N LYS A 563 -36.58 11.13 -22.99
CA LYS A 563 -36.06 12.48 -23.26
C LYS A 563 -35.51 12.60 -24.69
N ARG A 564 -34.94 11.55 -25.27
CA ARG A 564 -34.30 11.62 -26.60
C ARG A 564 -35.28 11.87 -27.74
N ALA A 565 -36.55 11.49 -27.61
CA ALA A 565 -37.56 11.69 -28.65
C ALA A 565 -37.76 13.18 -28.97
N ALA A 566 -37.62 14.07 -27.98
CA ALA A 566 -37.75 15.51 -28.14
C ALA A 566 -36.71 16.14 -29.10
N PHE A 567 -35.59 15.46 -29.36
CA PHE A 567 -34.56 15.92 -30.28
C PHE A 567 -34.85 15.55 -31.75
N TRP A 568 -35.86 14.72 -32.01
CA TRP A 568 -36.17 14.23 -33.36
C TRP A 568 -37.41 14.93 -33.92
N LYS A 569 -37.19 15.94 -34.77
CA LYS A 569 -38.24 16.65 -35.53
C LYS A 569 -38.12 16.32 -37.02
N ARG A 570 -38.37 15.05 -37.37
CA ARG A 570 -38.15 14.52 -38.73
C ARG A 570 -39.22 15.04 -39.69
N ASP A 571 -38.80 15.60 -40.81
CA ASP A 571 -39.67 15.87 -41.95
C ASP A 571 -39.48 14.75 -42.98
N THR A 572 -40.49 13.90 -43.15
CA THR A 572 -40.42 12.73 -44.04
C THR A 572 -41.02 13.00 -45.43
N SER A 573 -41.36 14.26 -45.74
CA SER A 573 -42.03 14.62 -46.99
C SER A 573 -41.18 14.38 -48.25
N THR A 574 -39.87 14.64 -48.17
CA THR A 574 -38.90 14.44 -49.25
C THR A 574 -37.53 14.09 -48.66
N LYS A 575 -36.62 13.52 -49.47
CA LYS A 575 -35.23 13.26 -49.05
C LYS A 575 -34.54 14.54 -48.55
N ASP A 576 -34.66 15.64 -49.28
CA ASP A 576 -34.05 16.92 -48.92
C ASP A 576 -34.62 17.52 -47.63
N ALA A 577 -35.94 17.42 -47.44
CA ALA A 577 -36.58 17.88 -46.21
C ALA A 577 -36.14 17.02 -45.01
N TYR A 578 -36.02 15.70 -45.21
CA TYR A 578 -35.51 14.79 -44.19
C TYR A 578 -34.07 15.14 -43.79
N GLU A 579 -33.16 15.26 -44.75
CA GLU A 579 -31.76 15.60 -44.49
C GLU A 579 -31.62 16.94 -43.75
N LYS A 580 -32.37 17.97 -44.17
CA LYS A 580 -32.41 19.27 -43.47
C LYS A 580 -32.92 19.14 -42.05
N SER A 581 -33.98 18.35 -41.84
CA SER A 581 -34.61 18.18 -40.52
C SER A 581 -33.72 17.45 -39.51
N VAL A 582 -32.82 16.56 -39.96
CA VAL A 582 -31.92 15.79 -39.09
C VAL A 582 -30.51 16.39 -38.99
N ALA A 583 -30.16 17.39 -39.80
CA ALA A 583 -28.83 18.01 -39.80
C ALA A 583 -28.34 18.46 -38.41
N PRO A 584 -29.17 19.08 -37.54
CA PRO A 584 -28.74 19.43 -36.17
C PRO A 584 -28.35 18.21 -35.32
N ASN A 585 -29.01 17.06 -35.54
CA ASN A 585 -28.68 15.82 -34.84
C ASN A 585 -27.37 15.21 -35.35
N ARG A 586 -27.06 15.34 -36.65
CA ARG A 586 -25.75 14.94 -37.20
C ARG A 586 -24.62 15.78 -36.60
N GLU A 587 -24.79 17.10 -36.50
CA GLU A 587 -23.80 17.98 -35.86
C GLU A 587 -23.63 17.68 -34.36
N ARG A 588 -24.73 17.37 -33.67
CA ARG A 588 -24.66 16.91 -32.28
C ARG A 588 -23.90 15.59 -32.17
N LEU A 589 -24.15 14.63 -33.06
CA LEU A 589 -23.46 13.34 -33.07
C LEU A 589 -21.95 13.52 -33.34
N LYS A 590 -21.56 14.37 -34.29
CA LYS A 590 -20.14 14.69 -34.54
C LYS A 590 -19.42 15.17 -33.27
N ARG A 591 -20.06 16.06 -32.49
CA ARG A 591 -19.49 16.51 -31.20
C ARG A 591 -19.37 15.38 -30.19
N ILE A 592 -20.39 14.53 -30.07
CA ILE A 592 -20.38 13.38 -29.14
C ILE A 592 -19.25 12.40 -29.51
N LEU A 593 -19.04 12.18 -30.81
CA LEU A 593 -17.99 11.30 -31.33
C LEU A 593 -16.60 11.97 -31.31
N GLY A 594 -16.47 13.24 -30.92
CA GLY A 594 -15.19 13.95 -30.95
C GLY A 594 -14.69 14.32 -32.35
N ILE A 595 -15.58 14.36 -33.34
CA ILE A 595 -15.31 14.84 -34.72
C ILE A 595 -15.41 16.37 -34.71
N VAL A 596 -14.47 17.01 -34.02
CA VAL A 596 -14.48 18.46 -33.75
C VAL A 596 -13.32 19.21 -34.41
N ASP A 597 -12.29 18.49 -34.84
CA ASP A 597 -11.10 19.06 -35.47
C ASP A 597 -11.29 19.25 -36.99
N GLU A 598 -10.72 20.33 -37.53
CA GLU A 598 -10.73 20.61 -38.98
C GLU A 598 -9.79 19.62 -39.71
N ARG A 599 -10.30 18.97 -40.75
CA ARG A 599 -9.50 18.07 -41.59
C ARG A 599 -8.49 18.82 -42.45
N ALA A 600 -7.43 18.13 -42.83
CA ALA A 600 -6.42 18.67 -43.74
C ALA A 600 -7.06 19.12 -45.06
N LYS A 601 -6.77 20.36 -45.49
CA LYS A 601 -7.22 20.91 -46.77
C LYS A 601 -6.35 20.41 -47.90
N ASP A 602 -6.95 20.21 -49.07
CA ASP A 602 -6.26 19.79 -50.30
C ASP A 602 -5.38 18.54 -50.10
N ALA A 603 -5.81 17.64 -49.20
CA ALA A 603 -5.09 16.43 -48.87
C ALA A 603 -4.99 15.53 -50.11
N VAL A 604 -3.76 15.30 -50.59
CA VAL A 604 -3.48 14.38 -51.69
C VAL A 604 -2.96 13.08 -51.09
N PRO A 605 -3.63 11.95 -51.32
CA PRO A 605 -3.10 10.65 -50.93
C PRO A 605 -1.79 10.35 -51.67
N GLU A 606 -0.83 9.85 -50.91
CA GLU A 606 0.50 9.44 -51.37
C GLU A 606 0.57 7.91 -51.38
N PHE A 607 1.27 7.37 -52.37
CA PHE A 607 1.61 5.95 -52.46
C PHE A 607 3.05 5.77 -51.99
N PRO A 608 3.29 5.48 -50.70
CA PRO A 608 4.64 5.34 -50.19
C PRO A 608 5.40 4.23 -50.92
N ILE A 609 6.65 4.52 -51.29
CA ILE A 609 7.53 3.60 -52.00
C ILE A 609 8.61 3.13 -51.01
N PRO A 610 8.78 1.81 -50.79
CA PRO A 610 9.87 1.31 -49.96
C PRO A 610 11.25 1.78 -50.47
N ALA A 611 12.15 2.17 -49.56
CA ALA A 611 13.45 2.76 -49.88
C ALA A 611 14.36 1.90 -50.79
N ASN A 612 14.03 0.62 -50.94
CA ASN A 612 14.73 -0.40 -51.70
C ASN A 612 14.10 -0.74 -53.07
N GLN A 613 13.04 -0.04 -53.51
CA GLN A 613 12.41 -0.26 -54.82
C GLN A 613 11.99 1.06 -55.49
N ALA A 614 12.78 1.58 -56.43
CA ALA A 614 12.44 2.81 -57.15
C ALA A 614 11.57 2.52 -58.39
N GLY A 615 10.38 3.14 -58.48
CA GLY A 615 9.55 3.16 -59.69
C GLY A 615 8.11 3.61 -59.45
N PHE A 616 7.58 4.48 -60.32
CA PHE A 616 6.14 4.77 -60.38
C PHE A 616 5.40 3.48 -60.75
N GLY A 617 4.76 2.82 -59.79
CA GLY A 617 3.94 1.65 -60.11
C GLY A 617 3.85 0.52 -59.10
N PHE A 618 4.58 0.56 -57.98
CA PHE A 618 4.66 -0.58 -57.07
C PHE A 618 3.29 -1.04 -56.54
N ALA A 619 2.96 -2.30 -56.81
CA ALA A 619 1.80 -3.00 -56.24
C ALA A 619 2.33 -3.99 -55.19
N LEU A 620 1.78 -3.93 -53.99
CA LEU A 620 2.11 -4.85 -52.89
C LEU A 620 1.68 -6.29 -53.20
N ALA A 621 0.55 -6.42 -53.89
CA ALA A 621 0.03 -7.68 -54.41
C ALA A 621 -0.77 -7.39 -55.68
N THR A 622 -0.89 -8.38 -56.57
CA THR A 622 -1.74 -8.32 -57.77
C THR A 622 -2.50 -9.61 -57.88
N SER A 623 -3.80 -9.52 -58.14
CA SER A 623 -4.66 -10.64 -58.50
C SER A 623 -5.08 -10.56 -59.96
N ASP A 624 -5.88 -11.52 -60.42
CA ASP A 624 -6.47 -11.47 -61.76
C ASP A 624 -7.46 -10.30 -61.91
N ALA A 625 -8.12 -9.86 -60.82
CA ALA A 625 -9.16 -8.84 -60.84
C ALA A 625 -8.71 -7.43 -60.38
N PHE A 626 -7.72 -7.31 -59.50
CA PHE A 626 -7.32 -6.02 -58.90
C PHE A 626 -5.82 -5.97 -58.54
N GLN A 627 -5.33 -4.76 -58.24
CA GLN A 627 -3.98 -4.51 -57.70
C GLN A 627 -4.09 -3.89 -56.30
N VAL A 628 -3.18 -4.24 -55.40
CA VAL A 628 -3.11 -3.69 -54.04
C VAL A 628 -1.96 -2.71 -53.95
N ARG A 629 -2.20 -1.54 -53.35
CA ARG A 629 -1.15 -0.55 -53.06
C ARG A 629 -1.25 -0.04 -51.63
N SER A 630 -0.11 0.28 -51.03
CA SER A 630 -0.09 1.05 -49.79
C SER A 630 -0.54 2.47 -50.08
N LEU A 631 -1.32 3.05 -49.18
CA LEU A 631 -1.79 4.42 -49.26
C LEU A 631 -1.57 5.11 -47.93
N ARG A 632 -1.08 6.35 -47.99
CA ARG A 632 -1.00 7.27 -46.85
C ARG A 632 -1.64 8.59 -47.24
N TRP A 633 -2.37 9.23 -46.34
CA TRP A 633 -3.01 10.52 -46.64
C TRP A 633 -3.11 11.41 -45.41
N PRO A 634 -3.00 12.75 -45.56
CA PRO A 634 -3.24 13.68 -44.47
C PRO A 634 -4.70 13.61 -43.97
N VAL A 635 -4.91 13.56 -42.65
CA VAL A 635 -6.24 13.49 -42.04
C VAL A 635 -6.53 14.71 -41.18
N LEU A 636 -5.71 14.94 -40.15
CA LEU A 636 -5.74 16.13 -39.30
C LEU A 636 -4.32 16.73 -39.22
N ARG A 637 -4.16 17.90 -38.59
CA ARG A 637 -2.83 18.45 -38.32
C ARG A 637 -1.98 17.45 -37.54
N GLY A 638 -0.89 16.96 -38.15
CA GLY A 638 0.03 16.01 -37.53
C GLY A 638 -0.50 14.57 -37.43
N ILE A 639 -1.63 14.26 -38.08
CA ILE A 639 -2.20 12.91 -38.12
C ILE A 639 -2.44 12.53 -39.58
N GLU A 640 -1.87 11.40 -39.98
CA GLU A 640 -2.06 10.79 -41.28
C GLU A 640 -2.81 9.47 -41.13
N GLY A 641 -3.62 9.16 -42.14
CA GLY A 641 -4.19 7.84 -42.33
C GLY A 641 -3.21 6.99 -43.12
N GLU A 642 -3.10 5.73 -42.78
CA GLU A 642 -2.37 4.72 -43.53
C GLU A 642 -3.29 3.52 -43.77
N GLY A 643 -3.05 2.77 -44.84
CA GLY A 643 -3.84 1.59 -45.18
C GLY A 643 -3.52 1.03 -46.56
N LEU A 644 -4.43 0.23 -47.09
CA LEU A 644 -4.35 -0.36 -48.43
C LEU A 644 -5.44 0.17 -49.35
N LEU A 645 -5.08 0.44 -50.60
CA LEU A 645 -6.01 0.71 -51.68
C LEU A 645 -5.99 -0.46 -52.68
N LEU A 646 -7.13 -1.13 -52.82
CA LEU A 646 -7.36 -2.16 -53.83
C LEU A 646 -8.00 -1.48 -55.04
N ILE A 647 -7.30 -1.58 -56.17
CA ILE A 647 -7.64 -0.92 -57.43
C ILE A 647 -8.07 -2.00 -58.43
N PRO A 648 -9.37 -2.07 -58.79
CA PRO A 648 -9.84 -3.01 -59.80
C PRO A 648 -9.18 -2.70 -61.15
N LYS A 649 -8.89 -3.74 -61.94
CA LYS A 649 -8.30 -3.55 -63.28
C LYS A 649 -9.27 -2.84 -64.24
N GLU A 650 -10.57 -2.99 -64.02
CA GLU A 650 -11.61 -2.23 -64.72
C GLU A 650 -11.97 -0.96 -63.93
N ALA A 651 -11.60 0.21 -64.47
CA ALA A 651 -11.63 1.48 -63.74
C ALA A 651 -12.99 2.22 -63.80
N SER A 652 -14.09 1.55 -63.49
CA SER A 652 -15.45 2.14 -63.55
C SER A 652 -16.35 1.88 -62.33
N GLY A 653 -15.85 1.18 -61.30
CA GLY A 653 -16.65 0.83 -60.12
C GLY A 653 -16.78 1.92 -59.05
N PRO A 654 -17.66 1.71 -58.05
CA PRO A 654 -17.86 2.61 -56.92
C PRO A 654 -16.64 2.62 -55.97
N PHE A 655 -16.56 3.66 -55.13
CA PHE A 655 -15.58 3.71 -54.04
C PHE A 655 -16.16 3.10 -52.78
N THR A 656 -15.37 2.28 -52.11
CA THR A 656 -15.75 1.65 -50.86
C THR A 656 -14.65 1.82 -49.83
N ILE A 657 -15.03 2.07 -48.59
CA ILE A 657 -14.14 2.08 -47.44
C ILE A 657 -14.54 0.90 -46.57
N VAL A 658 -13.60 0.02 -46.23
CA VAL A 658 -13.84 -1.17 -45.40
C VAL A 658 -13.06 -1.02 -44.11
N PHE A 659 -13.74 -0.73 -43.00
CA PHE A 659 -13.12 -0.74 -41.69
C PHE A 659 -12.97 -2.17 -41.15
N PRO A 660 -11.73 -2.63 -40.87
CA PRO A 660 -11.51 -3.90 -40.16
C PRO A 660 -11.95 -3.81 -38.69
N ASP A 661 -12.09 -4.97 -38.03
CA ASP A 661 -12.07 -5.00 -36.56
C ASP A 661 -10.69 -4.57 -36.03
N ALA A 662 -10.59 -4.14 -34.77
CA ALA A 662 -9.34 -3.60 -34.24
C ALA A 662 -8.18 -4.61 -34.21
N ASP A 663 -8.45 -5.92 -34.24
CA ASP A 663 -7.40 -6.96 -34.30
C ASP A 663 -7.15 -7.50 -35.72
N GLN A 664 -7.75 -6.87 -36.74
CA GLN A 664 -7.62 -7.27 -38.14
C GLN A 664 -6.80 -6.23 -38.91
N THR A 665 -5.80 -6.69 -39.68
CA THR A 665 -4.99 -5.80 -40.51
C THR A 665 -5.60 -5.57 -41.90
N PRO A 666 -5.25 -4.48 -42.60
CA PRO A 666 -5.63 -4.28 -43.98
C PRO A 666 -5.26 -5.45 -44.91
N GLU A 667 -4.09 -6.06 -44.70
CA GLU A 667 -3.58 -7.19 -45.47
C GLU A 667 -4.45 -8.44 -45.29
N MET A 668 -4.93 -8.70 -44.06
CA MET A 668 -5.85 -9.80 -43.78
C MET A 668 -7.16 -9.60 -44.54
N MET A 669 -7.73 -8.38 -44.49
CA MET A 669 -8.97 -8.02 -45.21
C MET A 669 -8.83 -8.12 -46.73
N ALA A 670 -7.63 -7.86 -47.25
CA ALA A 670 -7.28 -8.01 -48.66
C ALA A 670 -6.93 -9.45 -49.08
N GLY A 671 -6.83 -10.38 -48.13
CA GLY A 671 -6.45 -11.77 -48.39
C GLY A 671 -4.96 -11.98 -48.73
N ILE A 672 -4.09 -11.05 -48.35
CA ILE A 672 -2.65 -11.10 -48.61
C ILE A 672 -1.94 -11.92 -47.54
N THR A 673 -2.39 -11.81 -46.30
CA THR A 673 -1.88 -12.55 -45.15
C THR A 673 -2.97 -13.43 -44.54
N PRO A 674 -2.61 -14.58 -43.93
CA PRO A 674 -3.57 -15.38 -43.19
C PRO A 674 -4.06 -14.62 -41.94
N GLY A 675 -5.29 -14.89 -41.49
CA GLY A 675 -5.82 -14.31 -40.26
C GLY A 675 -7.35 -14.24 -40.22
N ILE A 676 -7.99 -14.18 -41.39
CA ILE A 676 -9.45 -14.24 -41.51
C ILE A 676 -9.87 -15.25 -42.60
N PRO A 677 -11.00 -15.97 -42.42
CA PRO A 677 -11.54 -16.86 -43.46
C PRO A 677 -11.84 -16.12 -44.76
N GLU A 678 -11.73 -16.79 -45.92
CA GLU A 678 -11.91 -16.16 -47.24
C GLU A 678 -13.28 -15.50 -47.40
N GLU A 679 -14.32 -16.09 -46.84
CA GLU A 679 -15.67 -15.56 -46.87
C GLU A 679 -15.83 -14.22 -46.12
N GLN A 680 -14.93 -13.95 -45.16
CA GLN A 680 -14.88 -12.73 -44.34
C GLN A 680 -13.90 -11.67 -44.89
N GLN A 681 -13.16 -11.96 -45.97
CA GLN A 681 -12.27 -11.00 -46.65
C GLN A 681 -13.07 -9.99 -47.49
N ILE A 682 -13.91 -9.19 -46.84
CA ILE A 682 -14.89 -8.30 -47.49
C ILE A 682 -14.20 -7.33 -48.46
N ALA A 683 -13.03 -6.81 -48.12
CA ALA A 683 -12.30 -5.88 -48.99
C ALA A 683 -11.85 -6.56 -50.29
N ARG A 684 -11.29 -7.78 -50.20
CA ARG A 684 -10.96 -8.59 -51.38
C ARG A 684 -12.19 -8.84 -52.25
N ARG A 685 -13.30 -9.29 -51.66
CA ARG A 685 -14.52 -9.65 -52.39
C ARG A 685 -15.16 -8.45 -53.10
N LEU A 686 -15.13 -7.27 -52.48
CA LEU A 686 -15.58 -6.02 -53.11
C LEU A 686 -14.67 -5.61 -54.28
N ALA A 687 -13.36 -5.77 -54.13
CA ALA A 687 -12.41 -5.49 -55.20
C ALA A 687 -12.55 -6.47 -56.38
N GLU A 688 -12.77 -7.76 -56.12
CA GLU A 688 -13.08 -8.78 -57.13
C GLU A 688 -14.40 -8.49 -57.86
N ALA A 689 -15.35 -7.83 -57.20
CA ALA A 689 -16.59 -7.35 -57.79
C ALA A 689 -16.43 -6.00 -58.55
N GLY A 690 -15.22 -5.47 -58.66
CA GLY A 690 -14.91 -4.27 -59.44
C GLY A 690 -14.96 -2.95 -58.66
N CYS A 691 -15.05 -2.96 -57.32
CA CYS A 691 -15.03 -1.74 -56.50
C CYS A 691 -13.59 -1.25 -56.24
N PHE A 692 -13.39 0.06 -56.15
CA PHE A 692 -12.20 0.62 -55.50
C PHE A 692 -12.37 0.46 -53.99
N VAL A 693 -11.42 -0.17 -53.30
CA VAL A 693 -11.56 -0.46 -51.86
C VAL A 693 -10.40 0.15 -51.07
N LEU A 694 -10.71 1.11 -50.22
CA LEU A 694 -9.79 1.59 -49.18
C LEU A 694 -10.00 0.76 -47.91
N VAL A 695 -8.92 0.21 -47.37
CA VAL A 695 -8.89 -0.46 -46.06
C VAL A 695 -7.95 0.34 -45.15
N PRO A 696 -8.47 1.26 -44.31
CA PRO A 696 -7.64 2.02 -43.40
C PRO A 696 -7.13 1.14 -42.25
N THR A 697 -5.89 1.39 -41.82
CA THR A 697 -5.36 0.84 -40.57
C THR A 697 -6.06 1.51 -39.39
N VAL A 698 -6.65 0.70 -38.52
CA VAL A 698 -7.26 1.11 -37.25
C VAL A 698 -6.29 0.88 -36.10
N ILE A 699 -6.41 1.65 -35.01
CA ILE A 699 -5.62 1.42 -33.80
C ILE A 699 -5.99 0.07 -33.18
N ASP A 700 -5.00 -0.83 -33.05
CA ASP A 700 -5.17 -2.19 -32.57
C ASP A 700 -5.25 -2.32 -31.04
N ARG A 701 -5.56 -3.53 -30.53
CA ARG A 701 -5.66 -3.81 -29.09
C ARG A 701 -4.34 -4.29 -28.47
N ALA A 702 -3.23 -4.28 -29.19
CA ALA A 702 -1.93 -4.58 -28.62
C ALA A 702 -1.48 -3.46 -27.68
N ASP A 703 -0.44 -3.69 -26.89
CA ASP A 703 0.13 -2.74 -25.93
C ASP A 703 1.56 -2.33 -26.29
N THR A 704 2.06 -2.78 -27.46
CA THR A 704 3.43 -2.61 -27.96
C THR A 704 3.97 -1.18 -27.93
N TRP A 705 3.11 -0.18 -28.10
CA TRP A 705 3.47 1.25 -28.19
C TRP A 705 2.86 2.10 -27.07
N SER A 706 2.18 1.47 -26.11
CA SER A 706 1.60 2.17 -24.96
C SER A 706 2.71 2.53 -23.98
N ALA A 707 3.36 3.68 -24.19
CA ALA A 707 4.48 4.13 -23.38
C ALA A 707 4.39 5.62 -23.01
N SER A 708 4.92 5.99 -21.84
CA SER A 708 5.05 7.38 -21.41
C SER A 708 6.28 8.07 -22.02
N GLN A 709 6.35 9.41 -21.90
CA GLN A 709 7.50 10.22 -22.32
C GLN A 709 8.87 9.74 -21.78
N ILE A 710 8.89 9.07 -20.63
CA ILE A 710 10.12 8.53 -20.01
C ILE A 710 10.42 7.09 -20.43
N GLY A 711 9.76 6.60 -21.49
CA GLY A 711 9.97 5.26 -22.05
C GLY A 711 9.42 4.12 -21.19
N ARG A 712 8.52 4.41 -20.24
CA ARG A 712 7.87 3.35 -19.46
C ARG A 712 6.66 2.82 -20.22
N THR A 713 6.70 1.54 -20.56
CA THR A 713 5.59 0.83 -21.18
C THR A 713 4.52 0.46 -20.15
N THR A 714 3.28 0.32 -20.60
CA THR A 714 2.14 -0.18 -19.83
C THR A 714 1.49 -1.34 -20.57
N ASN A 715 0.82 -2.23 -19.84
CA ASN A 715 0.03 -3.33 -20.40
C ASN A 715 -1.39 -2.90 -20.82
N GLN A 716 -1.61 -1.60 -21.00
CA GLN A 716 -2.87 -1.08 -21.51
C GLN A 716 -2.86 -1.14 -23.04
N PRO A 717 -3.94 -1.63 -23.68
CA PRO A 717 -4.08 -1.59 -25.13
C PRO A 717 -3.84 -0.17 -25.68
N HIS A 718 -3.29 -0.03 -26.89
CA HIS A 718 -3.09 1.28 -27.52
C HIS A 718 -4.40 2.07 -27.53
N ARG A 719 -5.52 1.37 -27.73
CA ARG A 719 -6.86 1.96 -27.64
C ARG A 719 -7.14 2.55 -26.27
N GLU A 720 -7.02 1.80 -25.18
CA GLU A 720 -7.27 2.36 -23.84
C GLU A 720 -6.31 3.52 -23.52
N PHE A 721 -5.04 3.33 -23.89
CA PHE A 721 -3.98 4.30 -23.66
C PHE A 721 -4.25 5.64 -24.37
N VAL A 722 -4.68 5.61 -25.63
CA VAL A 722 -5.00 6.81 -26.42
C VAL A 722 -6.39 7.37 -26.07
N TYR A 723 -7.34 6.53 -25.65
CA TYR A 723 -8.70 6.97 -25.33
C TYR A 723 -8.73 7.88 -24.11
N ARG A 724 -7.93 7.58 -23.08
CA ARG A 724 -7.84 8.38 -21.85
C ARG A 724 -7.49 9.86 -22.08
N PRO A 725 -6.36 10.20 -22.74
CA PRO A 725 -6.02 11.59 -23.01
C PRO A 725 -6.98 12.21 -24.04
N ALA A 726 -7.45 11.45 -25.04
CA ALA A 726 -8.40 11.96 -26.02
C ALA A 726 -9.72 12.41 -25.37
N PHE A 727 -10.27 11.61 -24.45
CA PHE A 727 -11.53 11.89 -23.77
C PHE A 727 -11.48 13.19 -22.97
N GLY A 728 -10.40 13.40 -22.20
CA GLY A 728 -10.18 14.64 -21.45
C GLY A 728 -10.09 15.89 -22.33
N MET A 729 -9.73 15.72 -23.61
CA MET A 729 -9.69 16.79 -24.60
C MET A 729 -10.97 16.90 -25.44
N GLY A 730 -12.04 16.16 -25.11
CA GLY A 730 -13.29 16.13 -25.88
C GLY A 730 -13.17 15.42 -27.23
N ARG A 731 -12.18 14.55 -27.40
CA ARG A 731 -11.99 13.68 -28.58
C ARG A 731 -12.24 12.23 -28.22
N THR A 732 -12.41 11.39 -29.23
CA THR A 732 -12.49 9.94 -29.06
C THR A 732 -11.69 9.26 -30.17
N ILE A 733 -11.24 8.03 -29.92
CA ILE A 733 -10.63 7.20 -30.96
C ILE A 733 -11.61 6.99 -32.12
N ILE A 734 -12.90 6.80 -31.82
CA ILE A 734 -13.94 6.65 -32.83
C ILE A 734 -13.98 7.86 -33.77
N GLY A 735 -13.90 9.08 -33.22
CA GLY A 735 -13.83 10.31 -33.98
C GLY A 735 -12.60 10.38 -34.89
N TYR A 736 -11.42 10.01 -34.39
CA TYR A 736 -10.20 9.97 -35.19
C TYR A 736 -10.28 8.96 -36.34
N GLU A 737 -10.77 7.75 -36.07
CA GLU A 737 -10.93 6.71 -37.11
C GLU A 737 -11.97 7.09 -38.18
N ILE A 738 -13.09 7.71 -37.78
CA ILE A 738 -14.09 8.22 -38.74
C ILE A 738 -13.47 9.36 -39.57
N GLN A 739 -12.70 10.27 -38.97
CA GLN A 739 -12.03 11.35 -39.69
C GLN A 739 -11.08 10.83 -40.77
N LYS A 740 -10.41 9.67 -40.58
CA LYS A 740 -9.59 9.03 -41.62
C LYS A 740 -10.40 8.74 -42.88
N ALA A 741 -11.59 8.16 -42.72
CA ALA A 741 -12.50 7.89 -43.85
C ALA A 741 -13.05 9.18 -44.46
N LEU A 742 -13.49 10.14 -43.64
CA LEU A 742 -14.04 11.40 -44.16
C LEU A 742 -12.99 12.22 -44.93
N ALA A 743 -11.72 12.20 -44.51
CA ALA A 743 -10.63 12.82 -45.24
C ALA A 743 -10.42 12.19 -46.62
N PHE A 744 -10.54 10.87 -46.73
CA PHE A 744 -10.48 10.20 -48.03
C PHE A 744 -11.71 10.52 -48.89
N ILE A 745 -12.90 10.59 -48.30
CA ILE A 745 -14.14 11.01 -48.99
C ILE A 745 -13.97 12.45 -49.53
N ASP A 746 -13.40 13.37 -48.76
CA ASP A 746 -13.11 14.73 -49.21
C ASP A 746 -12.24 14.75 -50.48
N PHE A 747 -11.32 13.79 -50.62
CA PHE A 747 -10.47 13.66 -51.81
C PHE A 747 -11.21 13.04 -53.02
N VAL A 748 -11.98 11.96 -52.82
CA VAL A 748 -12.61 11.24 -53.93
C VAL A 748 -13.92 11.87 -54.41
N HIS A 749 -14.62 12.58 -53.53
CA HIS A 749 -15.88 13.25 -53.83
C HIS A 749 -15.61 14.54 -54.62
N ARG A 750 -16.01 14.55 -55.90
CA ARG A 750 -15.93 15.73 -56.78
C ARG A 750 -17.31 16.02 -57.36
N PRO A 751 -17.71 17.30 -57.53
CA PRO A 751 -19.02 17.67 -58.07
C PRO A 751 -19.34 16.99 -59.42
N GLU A 752 -18.30 16.75 -60.23
CA GLU A 752 -18.38 16.15 -61.57
C GLU A 752 -18.57 14.62 -61.55
N ARG A 753 -18.44 13.96 -60.39
CA ARG A 753 -18.29 12.50 -60.28
C ARG A 753 -19.51 11.87 -59.62
N THR A 754 -20.22 11.02 -60.36
CA THR A 754 -21.48 10.39 -59.91
C THR A 754 -21.33 8.97 -59.35
N THR A 755 -20.10 8.48 -59.19
CA THR A 755 -19.85 7.14 -58.64
C THR A 755 -20.25 7.06 -57.17
N PRO A 756 -21.06 6.07 -56.77
CA PRO A 756 -21.48 5.91 -55.37
C PRO A 756 -20.30 5.67 -54.41
N ILE A 757 -20.48 6.07 -53.16
CA ILE A 757 -19.54 5.83 -52.05
C ILE A 757 -20.19 4.90 -51.01
N GLY A 758 -19.53 3.78 -50.74
CA GLY A 758 -19.94 2.83 -49.71
C GLY A 758 -18.98 2.81 -48.50
N VAL A 759 -19.51 2.58 -47.31
CA VAL A 759 -18.71 2.32 -46.10
C VAL A 759 -19.18 1.02 -45.46
N PHE A 760 -18.24 0.11 -45.22
CA PHE A 760 -18.46 -1.24 -44.71
C PHE A 760 -17.60 -1.44 -43.46
N GLY A 761 -18.05 -2.27 -42.52
CA GLY A 761 -17.17 -2.72 -41.45
C GLY A 761 -17.74 -3.84 -40.59
N ILE A 762 -16.85 -4.51 -39.86
CA ILE A 762 -17.17 -5.65 -38.97
C ILE A 762 -16.62 -5.41 -37.56
N GLY A 763 -17.36 -5.83 -36.52
CA GLY A 763 -16.95 -5.63 -35.12
C GLY A 763 -16.81 -4.13 -34.82
N GLU A 764 -15.62 -3.70 -34.39
CA GLU A 764 -15.33 -2.29 -34.17
C GLU A 764 -15.36 -1.50 -35.48
N GLY A 765 -15.00 -2.12 -36.60
CA GLY A 765 -15.19 -1.53 -37.92
C GLY A 765 -16.67 -1.31 -38.25
N GLY A 766 -17.56 -2.17 -37.74
CA GLY A 766 -19.01 -2.03 -37.89
C GLY A 766 -19.53 -0.79 -37.15
N LEU A 767 -19.05 -0.57 -35.92
CA LEU A 767 -19.27 0.65 -35.15
C LEU A 767 -18.84 1.90 -35.94
N LEU A 768 -17.63 1.87 -36.52
CA LEU A 768 -17.09 2.99 -37.31
C LEU A 768 -17.92 3.25 -38.57
N ALA A 769 -18.30 2.20 -39.29
CA ALA A 769 -19.13 2.30 -40.50
C ALA A 769 -20.51 2.89 -40.20
N LEU A 770 -21.17 2.41 -39.14
CA LEU A 770 -22.47 2.90 -38.68
C LEU A 770 -22.44 4.41 -38.42
N TYR A 771 -21.44 4.85 -37.66
CA TYR A 771 -21.33 6.26 -37.30
C TYR A 771 -20.82 7.13 -38.44
N ALA A 772 -19.93 6.65 -39.31
CA ALA A 772 -19.52 7.37 -40.51
C ALA A 772 -20.72 7.69 -41.42
N GLY A 773 -21.55 6.69 -41.74
CA GLY A 773 -22.79 6.89 -42.53
C GLY A 773 -23.80 7.81 -41.82
N ALA A 774 -23.83 7.80 -40.49
CA ALA A 774 -24.69 8.69 -39.71
C ALA A 774 -24.20 10.15 -39.68
N VAL A 775 -22.91 10.44 -39.89
CA VAL A 775 -22.39 11.82 -39.82
C VAL A 775 -22.13 12.46 -41.18
N ASP A 776 -21.98 11.68 -42.25
CA ASP A 776 -21.67 12.18 -43.59
C ASP A 776 -22.72 11.76 -44.65
N PRO A 777 -23.51 12.71 -45.18
CA PRO A 777 -24.57 12.41 -46.14
C PRO A 777 -24.05 12.07 -47.55
N ARG A 778 -22.74 12.16 -47.81
CA ARG A 778 -22.12 11.78 -49.10
C ARG A 778 -21.94 10.26 -49.24
N ILE A 779 -22.16 9.49 -48.17
CA ILE A 779 -22.10 8.03 -48.17
C ILE A 779 -23.44 7.48 -48.62
N ASP A 780 -23.46 6.78 -49.76
CA ASP A 780 -24.67 6.22 -50.37
C ASP A 780 -25.08 4.88 -49.74
N VAL A 781 -24.10 4.08 -49.31
CA VAL A 781 -24.32 2.73 -48.75
C VAL A 781 -23.52 2.56 -47.47
N THR A 782 -24.18 2.08 -46.41
CA THR A 782 -23.51 1.67 -45.17
C THR A 782 -23.82 0.22 -44.85
N TRP A 783 -22.79 -0.59 -44.64
CA TRP A 783 -22.91 -1.98 -44.22
C TRP A 783 -22.25 -2.18 -42.85
N VAL A 784 -23.01 -2.75 -41.91
CA VAL A 784 -22.61 -2.89 -40.51
C VAL A 784 -22.69 -4.35 -40.10
N GLY A 785 -21.54 -4.99 -39.87
CA GLY A 785 -21.43 -6.33 -39.33
C GLY A 785 -21.09 -6.32 -37.84
N GLY A 786 -21.86 -7.04 -37.01
CA GLY A 786 -21.53 -7.25 -35.59
C GLY A 786 -21.72 -6.06 -34.65
N TYR A 787 -22.29 -4.94 -35.11
CA TYR A 787 -22.51 -3.74 -34.29
C TYR A 787 -23.83 -3.01 -34.60
N PHE A 788 -24.93 -3.75 -34.84
CA PHE A 788 -26.24 -3.17 -35.20
C PHE A 788 -27.34 -3.59 -34.24
N GLU A 789 -27.12 -3.43 -32.94
CA GLU A 789 -28.07 -3.76 -31.87
C GLU A 789 -28.40 -2.55 -30.97
N SER A 790 -29.30 -2.75 -30.01
CA SER A 790 -29.73 -1.70 -29.07
C SER A 790 -28.57 -1.24 -28.18
N ARG A 791 -28.22 0.05 -28.27
CA ARG A 791 -27.18 0.68 -27.44
C ARG A 791 -27.68 1.25 -26.12
N GLN A 792 -28.89 0.89 -25.67
CA GLN A 792 -29.49 1.44 -24.44
C GLN A 792 -28.77 0.97 -23.17
N LYS A 793 -28.09 -0.17 -23.26
CA LYS A 793 -27.30 -0.80 -22.20
C LYS A 793 -25.82 -0.85 -22.56
N ALA A 794 -25.34 0.10 -23.36
CA ALA A 794 -23.94 0.13 -23.81
C ALA A 794 -22.91 0.24 -22.67
N TRP A 795 -23.34 0.44 -21.41
CA TRP A 795 -22.49 0.40 -20.23
C TRP A 795 -22.31 -1.03 -19.67
N GLU A 796 -23.14 -1.99 -20.07
CA GLU A 796 -23.04 -3.42 -19.72
C GLU A 796 -22.03 -4.18 -20.61
N GLU A 797 -21.59 -3.54 -21.70
CA GLU A 797 -20.56 -4.00 -22.62
C GLU A 797 -19.18 -3.53 -22.19
#